data_AF-A0A1B1PYJ2-F1
#
_entry.id   AF-A0A1B1PYJ2-F1
#
_cell.length_a   1.000
_cell.length_b   1.000
_cell.length_c   1.000
_cell.angle_alpha   90.00
_cell.angle_beta   90.00
_cell.angle_gamma   90.00
#
_symmetry.space_group_name_H-M   'P 1'
#
loop_
_entity.id
_entity.type
_entity.pdbx_description
1 polymer ?
#
loop_
_entity_poly.entity_id
_entity_poly.type
_entity_poly.pdbx_seq_one_letter_code
_entity_poly.pdbx_strand_id
1 'polypeptide(L)'
;MAQGTERFVDRAEAGRKLGARLASMALEQPVVYALPRGGVPVALEVARALKAPLDLIFVRKIGAPGAPEVALGAIVDGAAPQMVINEEVMRSFGSDADYLEKARARELVELERRRTRYLGDRPQVSAADRTAVIVDDGLATGATMKAAIIAMRRQGARSICVAVPVAPSEVAREFAALADTVVCLNPAPRFYGVGGFYDDFHQLSDEETVGLLRQAWAEDTEPHHAPSRRNVAVPPLALAGELVVPEDPRGLIIFAHGSGSSRLSPRNRAVAEVLNERGFATLLFDLLTPQEAQDRRNVFDIPLLAERVAEAVGYVAGEPDVADLAIGLFGASTGAGAALVAAANLKGRIGAVVSRGGRPDLAGAHLAQVTAPTLLIVGGHDEHVLTLNRQALFALESEKMLKIVPGASHLFEEPGALEMATEIACNWFEHYLQVLPDTVHPEPEHHLQGPAEIVAALRSAVIPLPEPEESSFGAAFDDYGSARVVLLGEASHGTSEFYRARAAITMRLVERHGFTLVAAEADWPDAAMIDRYIRHRPGASSRRLPFSRFPTWMWRNREVDDFVASLRDHNAKVEPDEQVRFHGLDLYSMTASIAAVLEYLDRVDPAAAREARQRYGCIDPWSQELAAYGRASLSRGYALCEAPVMRTLLDLLQSELLYAARDGDEFFDAVQNARLVANAERYYRVMYYGSHESWNLRDSHMFETLKHVLDRGGPDTKAVVWAHNSHIGDARFTDMGSARGELNIGQLCREEFGRQAVLIGFGTHSGTVAAASEWDAPMEVKTVRPSRPDSYEALCHGVGEKRFLLDMRQDMDPALRRALRDPRLERYIGVIYRPETERWSHYSHATLPDEYDAFVWFDETRAVTPVPTRVIAGEDETYPFGL
;
A
#
# COMPACT_ATOMS: atom_id res chain seq x y z
N MET A 1 46.62 14.15 -25.35
CA MET A 1 45.76 12.96 -25.21
C MET A 1 45.08 13.08 -23.86
N ALA A 2 43.77 13.30 -23.82
CA ALA A 2 43.02 13.40 -22.57
C ALA A 2 42.79 11.99 -22.03
N GLN A 3 43.36 11.66 -20.86
CA GLN A 3 43.02 10.44 -20.13
C GLN A 3 41.55 10.55 -19.73
N GLY A 4 40.70 9.71 -20.32
CA GLY A 4 39.28 9.66 -20.03
C GLY A 4 39.05 9.31 -18.56
N THR A 5 38.14 10.04 -17.92
CA THR A 5 37.61 9.71 -16.60
C THR A 5 36.89 8.38 -16.69
N GLU A 6 37.53 7.28 -16.26
CA GLU A 6 36.84 5.99 -16.15
C GLU A 6 35.70 6.12 -15.15
N ARG A 7 34.47 5.93 -15.64
CA ARG A 7 33.26 5.77 -14.85
C ARG A 7 33.03 4.28 -14.58
N PHE A 8 32.48 3.97 -13.42
CA PHE A 8 32.00 2.64 -13.07
C PHE A 8 30.54 2.49 -13.49
N VAL A 9 30.13 1.32 -13.94
CA VAL A 9 28.74 1.02 -14.31
C VAL A 9 27.83 1.18 -13.09
N ASP A 10 28.20 0.56 -11.98
CA ASP A 10 27.47 0.60 -10.71
C ASP A 10 28.44 0.39 -9.53
N ARG A 11 27.91 0.40 -8.30
CA ARG A 11 28.70 0.17 -7.08
C ARG A 11 29.27 -1.25 -7.00
N ALA A 12 28.62 -2.25 -7.58
CA ALA A 12 29.11 -3.63 -7.57
C ALA A 12 30.32 -3.79 -8.50
N GLU A 13 30.33 -3.17 -9.68
CA GLU A 13 31.49 -3.18 -10.58
C GLU A 13 32.70 -2.48 -9.95
N ALA A 14 32.47 -1.32 -9.31
CA ALA A 14 33.49 -0.64 -8.55
C ALA A 14 34.05 -1.52 -7.41
N GLY A 15 33.17 -2.22 -6.70
CA GLY A 15 33.53 -3.20 -5.67
C GLY A 15 34.35 -4.37 -6.21
N ARG A 16 33.99 -4.96 -7.36
CA ARG A 16 34.76 -6.04 -7.99
C ARG A 16 36.18 -5.60 -8.38
N LYS A 17 36.32 -4.41 -8.98
CA LYS A 17 37.64 -3.84 -9.34
C LYS A 17 38.47 -3.54 -8.08
N LEU A 18 37.84 -3.02 -7.03
CA LEU A 18 38.51 -2.69 -5.77
C LEU A 18 38.95 -3.95 -5.02
N GLY A 19 38.07 -4.96 -4.96
CA GLY A 19 38.35 -6.27 -4.40
C GLY A 19 39.49 -6.98 -5.11
N ALA A 20 39.53 -6.97 -6.44
CA ALA A 20 40.64 -7.53 -7.22
C ALA A 20 41.98 -6.85 -6.90
N ARG A 21 41.98 -5.53 -6.69
CA ARG A 21 43.18 -4.79 -6.28
C ARG A 21 43.63 -5.19 -4.87
N LEU A 22 42.69 -5.29 -3.92
CA LEU A 22 42.98 -5.67 -2.54
C LEU A 22 43.42 -7.12 -2.40
N ALA A 23 42.88 -8.05 -3.19
CA ALA A 23 43.27 -9.46 -3.17
C ALA A 23 44.74 -9.69 -3.59
N SER A 24 45.33 -8.74 -4.34
CA SER A 24 46.76 -8.74 -4.64
C SER A 24 47.64 -8.29 -3.46
N MET A 25 47.03 -7.78 -2.39
CA MET A 25 47.68 -7.33 -1.17
C MET A 25 47.55 -8.43 -0.12
N ALA A 26 48.67 -8.89 0.45
CA ALA A 26 48.67 -9.91 1.49
C ALA A 26 48.20 -9.35 2.84
N LEU A 27 46.90 -9.05 2.95
CA LEU A 27 46.28 -8.56 4.18
C LEU A 27 46.12 -9.71 5.19
N GLU A 28 46.61 -9.54 6.42
CA GLU A 28 46.51 -10.55 7.47
C GLU A 28 45.14 -10.49 8.15
N GLN A 29 44.39 -11.60 8.10
CA GLN A 29 43.07 -11.75 8.73
C GLN A 29 42.15 -10.53 8.52
N PRO A 30 41.87 -10.15 7.25
CA PRO A 30 41.07 -8.98 6.97
C PRO A 30 39.62 -9.15 7.45
N VAL A 31 39.02 -8.07 7.95
CA VAL A 31 37.58 -7.92 8.16
C VAL A 31 37.14 -6.68 7.39
N VAL A 32 36.10 -6.82 6.57
CA VAL A 32 35.60 -5.72 5.73
C VAL A 32 34.50 -4.99 6.47
N TYR A 33 34.68 -3.69 6.70
CA TYR A 33 33.71 -2.82 7.34
C TYR A 33 33.14 -1.83 6.32
N ALA A 34 31.85 -1.95 6.02
CA ALA A 34 31.17 -1.01 5.13
C ALA A 34 30.68 0.22 5.92
N LEU A 35 30.78 1.39 5.29
CA LEU A 35 30.07 2.61 5.69
C LEU A 35 28.70 2.65 5.01
N PRO A 36 27.58 2.43 5.73
CA PRO A 36 26.27 2.41 5.11
C PRO A 36 25.78 3.82 4.76
N ARG A 37 24.99 3.98 3.69
CA ARG A 37 24.42 2.92 2.84
C ARG A 37 25.25 2.61 1.60
N GLY A 38 25.85 3.64 0.99
CA GLY A 38 26.57 3.55 -0.28
C GLY A 38 27.73 2.55 -0.29
N GLY A 39 28.48 2.44 0.81
CA GLY A 39 29.62 1.53 0.90
C GLY A 39 29.26 0.03 0.90
N VAL A 40 28.03 -0.34 1.22
CA VAL A 40 27.62 -1.76 1.38
C VAL A 40 27.76 -2.59 0.09
N PRO A 41 27.19 -2.21 -1.07
CA PRO A 41 27.38 -2.97 -2.31
C PRO A 41 28.84 -3.05 -2.77
N VAL A 42 29.66 -2.03 -2.48
CA VAL A 42 31.10 -2.05 -2.78
C VAL A 42 31.81 -3.05 -1.86
N ALA A 43 31.51 -2.99 -0.57
CA ALA A 43 32.11 -3.83 0.46
C ALA A 43 31.73 -5.31 0.30
N LEU A 44 30.52 -5.62 -0.16
CA LEU A 44 30.09 -6.98 -0.49
C LEU A 44 31.04 -7.66 -1.48
N GLU A 45 31.34 -6.99 -2.59
CA GLU A 45 32.24 -7.51 -3.61
C GLU A 45 33.70 -7.57 -3.14
N VAL A 46 34.12 -6.62 -2.30
CA VAL A 46 35.45 -6.65 -1.65
C VAL A 46 35.57 -7.83 -0.69
N ALA A 47 34.55 -8.09 0.13
CA ALA A 47 34.51 -9.23 1.06
C ALA A 47 34.58 -10.56 0.32
N ARG A 48 33.83 -10.71 -0.78
CA ARG A 48 33.88 -11.88 -1.68
C ARG A 48 35.29 -12.10 -2.25
N ALA A 49 35.92 -11.04 -2.75
CA ALA A 49 37.26 -11.13 -3.33
C ALA A 49 38.34 -11.50 -2.30
N LEU A 50 38.22 -11.00 -1.07
CA LEU A 50 39.16 -11.27 0.02
C LEU A 50 38.84 -12.55 0.80
N LYS A 51 37.66 -13.16 0.59
CA LYS A 51 37.11 -14.24 1.43
C LYS A 51 37.16 -13.87 2.91
N ALA A 52 36.68 -12.66 3.20
CA ALA A 52 36.77 -12.02 4.50
C ALA A 52 35.36 -11.70 5.01
N PRO A 53 35.11 -11.76 6.33
CA PRO A 53 33.81 -11.43 6.89
C PRO A 53 33.45 -9.96 6.60
N LEU A 54 32.20 -9.74 6.19
CA LEU A 54 31.62 -8.42 6.00
C LEU A 54 30.83 -7.98 7.25
N ASP A 55 31.12 -6.79 7.74
CA ASP A 55 30.38 -6.14 8.81
C ASP A 55 30.22 -4.63 8.53
N LEU A 56 29.54 -3.92 9.43
CA LEU A 56 29.22 -2.51 9.32
C LEU A 56 29.94 -1.68 10.37
N ILE A 57 30.28 -0.44 9.99
CA ILE A 57 30.62 0.60 10.95
C ILE A 57 29.63 1.76 10.83
N PHE A 58 28.88 2.01 11.90
CA PHE A 58 27.91 3.11 11.94
C PHE A 58 28.58 4.38 12.44
N VAL A 59 28.57 5.40 11.58
CA VAL A 59 29.10 6.73 11.87
C VAL A 59 28.04 7.77 11.52
N ARG A 60 27.74 8.69 12.44
CA ARG A 60 26.82 9.81 12.23
C ARG A 60 27.55 11.14 12.43
N LYS A 61 27.39 12.08 11.50
CA LYS A 61 27.98 13.43 11.59
C LYS A 61 27.14 14.32 12.50
N ILE A 62 27.81 15.07 13.37
CA ILE A 62 27.22 16.21 14.07
C ILE A 62 27.56 17.46 13.27
N GLY A 63 26.54 18.12 12.72
CA GLY A 63 26.69 19.38 11.98
C GLY A 63 27.01 20.56 12.89
N ALA A 64 27.54 21.65 12.34
CA ALA A 64 27.70 22.91 13.06
C ALA A 64 26.37 23.70 13.14
N PRO A 65 26.13 24.52 14.18
CA PRO A 65 24.94 25.36 14.27
C PRO A 65 24.78 26.27 13.03
N GLY A 66 23.62 26.22 12.38
CA GLY A 66 23.34 27.01 11.18
C GLY A 66 24.05 26.56 9.90
N ALA A 67 24.94 25.57 9.97
CA ALA A 67 25.69 25.01 8.85
C ALA A 67 25.80 23.48 8.97
N PRO A 68 24.69 22.73 8.79
CA PRO A 68 24.64 21.28 9.01
C PRO A 68 25.60 20.49 8.11
N GLU A 69 26.06 21.08 6.99
CA GLU A 69 27.04 20.47 6.11
C GLU A 69 28.45 20.42 6.71
N VAL A 70 28.80 21.37 7.59
CA VAL A 70 30.11 21.43 8.24
C VAL A 70 30.14 20.42 9.41
N ALA A 71 31.08 19.47 9.35
CA ALA A 71 31.24 18.46 10.40
C ALA A 71 31.88 19.07 11.65
N LEU A 72 31.06 19.34 12.68
CA LEU A 72 31.51 19.75 14.00
C LEU A 72 31.99 18.56 14.84
N GLY A 73 31.40 17.38 14.62
CA GLY A 73 31.84 16.13 15.21
C GLY A 73 31.25 14.91 14.52
N ALA A 74 31.49 13.73 15.06
CA ALA A 74 30.86 12.49 14.63
C ALA A 74 30.63 11.56 15.83
N ILE A 75 29.55 10.78 15.78
CA ILE A 75 29.23 9.72 16.72
C ILE A 75 29.52 8.40 16.04
N VAL A 76 30.24 7.53 16.74
CA VAL A 76 30.53 6.17 16.27
C VAL A 76 29.91 5.16 17.23
N ASP A 77 29.32 4.13 16.64
CA ASP A 77 28.64 3.04 17.33
C ASP A 77 29.59 2.10 18.10
N GLY A 78 29.04 1.36 19.06
CA GLY A 78 29.71 0.39 19.92
C GLY A 78 29.03 0.25 21.29
N ALA A 79 29.52 -0.66 22.14
CA ALA A 79 28.97 -0.89 23.49
C ALA A 79 28.88 0.38 24.37
N ALA A 80 29.65 1.42 24.02
CA ALA A 80 29.47 2.79 24.48
C ALA A 80 29.68 3.76 23.29
N PRO A 81 28.62 4.36 22.72
CA PRO A 81 28.74 5.26 21.58
C PRO A 81 29.66 6.44 21.89
N GLN A 82 30.66 6.65 21.04
CA GLN A 82 31.70 7.66 21.26
C GLN A 82 31.52 8.87 20.36
N MET A 83 31.75 10.07 20.91
CA MET A 83 31.73 11.31 20.17
C MET A 83 33.16 11.80 19.91
N VAL A 84 33.47 12.06 18.64
CA VAL A 84 34.71 12.69 18.17
C VAL A 84 34.38 14.11 17.75
N ILE A 85 35.07 15.12 18.28
CA ILE A 85 34.79 16.54 18.04
C ILE A 85 35.94 17.17 17.26
N ASN A 86 35.63 18.06 16.32
CA ASN A 86 36.59 18.93 15.68
C ASN A 86 36.67 20.27 16.46
N GLU A 87 37.70 20.40 17.31
CA GLU A 87 37.87 21.55 18.20
C GLU A 87 38.09 22.89 17.48
N GLU A 88 38.55 22.87 16.23
CA GLU A 88 38.78 24.08 15.43
C GLU A 88 37.47 24.61 14.83
N VAL A 89 36.58 23.71 14.38
CA VAL A 89 35.22 24.04 13.93
C VAL A 89 34.36 24.50 15.11
N MET A 90 34.45 23.83 16.26
CA MET A 90 33.73 24.19 17.47
C MET A 90 34.05 25.62 17.94
N ARG A 91 35.33 26.01 17.88
CA ARG A 91 35.77 27.38 18.22
C ARG A 91 35.27 28.43 17.22
N SER A 92 35.18 28.09 15.94
CA SER A 92 34.81 29.01 14.86
C SER A 92 33.31 29.29 14.80
N PHE A 93 32.46 28.35 15.24
CA PHE A 93 30.99 28.46 15.20
C PHE A 93 30.35 28.78 16.56
N GLY A 94 31.14 29.03 17.61
CA GLY A 94 30.63 29.49 18.91
C GLY A 94 29.64 28.53 19.58
N SER A 95 29.77 27.22 19.35
CA SER A 95 28.83 26.22 19.81
C SER A 95 28.95 25.97 21.32
N ASP A 96 27.84 25.95 22.06
CA ASP A 96 27.82 25.61 23.49
C ASP A 96 27.68 24.10 23.73
N ALA A 97 27.96 23.66 24.96
CA ALA A 97 27.87 22.25 25.34
C ALA A 97 26.44 21.69 25.23
N ASP A 98 25.43 22.56 25.35
CA ASP A 98 24.02 22.21 25.25
C ASP A 98 23.59 21.84 23.83
N TYR A 99 24.12 22.55 22.82
CA TYR A 99 23.92 22.21 21.41
C TYR A 99 24.48 20.83 21.09
N LEU A 100 25.71 20.56 21.56
CA LEU A 100 26.40 19.30 21.35
C LEU A 100 25.63 18.12 21.94
N GLU A 101 25.16 18.23 23.18
CA GLU A 101 24.38 17.14 23.82
C GLU A 101 23.03 16.90 23.15
N LYS A 102 22.33 17.97 22.71
CA LYS A 102 21.07 17.82 21.96
C LYS A 102 21.28 17.19 20.58
N ALA A 103 22.31 17.62 19.86
CA ALA A 103 22.67 17.03 18.57
C ALA A 103 23.08 15.57 18.74
N ARG A 104 23.86 15.27 19.80
CA ARG A 104 24.26 13.91 20.16
C ARG A 104 23.08 13.00 20.42
N ALA A 105 22.13 13.42 21.25
CA ALA A 105 20.95 12.62 21.57
C ALA A 105 20.12 12.27 20.33
N ARG A 106 19.95 13.23 19.40
CA ARG A 106 19.20 13.02 18.14
C ARG A 106 19.91 12.01 17.23
N GLU A 107 21.21 12.16 17.05
CA GLU A 107 21.99 11.28 16.17
C GLU A 107 22.14 9.87 16.76
N LEU A 108 22.12 9.70 18.08
CA LEU A 108 22.13 8.38 18.73
C LEU A 108 20.84 7.59 18.48
N VAL A 109 19.67 8.24 18.51
CA VAL A 109 18.39 7.57 18.22
C VAL A 109 18.38 7.04 16.78
N GLU A 110 18.85 7.85 15.82
CA GLU A 110 18.94 7.44 14.43
C GLU A 110 20.00 6.36 14.20
N LEU A 111 21.13 6.43 14.90
CA LEU A 111 22.18 5.41 14.84
C LEU A 111 21.64 4.07 15.33
N GLU A 112 20.94 4.04 16.47
CA GLU A 112 20.36 2.80 17.02
C GLU A 112 19.26 2.25 16.10
N ARG A 113 18.39 3.10 15.56
CA ARG A 113 17.37 2.69 14.57
C ARG A 113 18.00 1.95 13.39
N ARG A 114 19.09 2.48 12.81
CA ARG A 114 19.80 1.85 11.69
C ARG A 114 20.55 0.60 12.12
N ARG A 115 21.16 0.59 13.29
CA ARG A 115 21.84 -0.58 13.85
C ARG A 115 20.86 -1.75 14.00
N THR A 116 19.72 -1.53 14.64
CA THR A 116 18.65 -2.53 14.77
C THR A 116 18.15 -2.98 13.42
N ARG A 117 17.97 -2.07 12.46
CA ARG A 117 17.45 -2.39 11.14
C ARG A 117 18.41 -3.19 10.26
N TYR A 118 19.71 -2.85 10.27
CA TYR A 118 20.69 -3.49 9.37
C TYR A 118 21.33 -4.74 9.98
N LEU A 119 21.68 -4.72 11.26
CA LEU A 119 22.31 -5.86 11.93
C LEU A 119 21.28 -6.80 12.59
N GLY A 120 20.11 -6.28 13.00
CA GLY A 120 19.18 -7.06 13.82
C GLY A 120 19.85 -7.55 15.10
N ASP A 121 19.73 -8.86 15.38
CA ASP A 121 20.38 -9.53 16.51
C ASP A 121 21.78 -10.08 16.16
N ARG A 122 22.30 -9.82 14.95
CA ARG A 122 23.63 -10.33 14.54
C ARG A 122 24.73 -9.69 15.40
N PRO A 123 25.60 -10.50 16.03
CA PRO A 123 26.74 -9.97 16.75
C PRO A 123 27.76 -9.37 15.77
N GLN A 124 28.30 -8.19 16.11
CA GLN A 124 29.35 -7.55 15.33
C GLN A 124 30.65 -8.37 15.39
N VAL A 125 31.35 -8.41 14.26
CA VAL A 125 32.69 -8.97 14.11
C VAL A 125 33.68 -7.98 14.69
N SER A 126 34.43 -8.42 15.71
CA SER A 126 35.45 -7.59 16.34
C SER A 126 36.63 -7.29 15.41
N ALA A 127 37.06 -6.03 15.41
CA ALA A 127 38.28 -5.58 14.71
C ALA A 127 39.57 -5.89 15.49
N ALA A 128 39.48 -6.30 16.75
CA ALA A 128 40.63 -6.49 17.63
C ALA A 128 41.65 -7.47 17.05
N ASP A 129 42.93 -7.06 17.04
CA ASP A 129 44.08 -7.81 16.53
C ASP A 129 44.01 -8.21 15.04
N ARG A 130 43.08 -7.64 14.26
CA ARG A 130 42.87 -7.93 12.82
C ARG A 130 43.14 -6.73 11.92
N THR A 131 43.18 -6.96 10.61
CA THR A 131 43.23 -5.88 9.61
C THR A 131 41.83 -5.40 9.28
N ALA A 132 41.47 -4.18 9.67
CA ALA A 132 40.17 -3.57 9.36
C ALA A 132 40.22 -2.91 7.98
N VAL A 133 39.44 -3.41 7.01
CA VAL A 133 39.31 -2.85 5.67
C VAL A 133 38.03 -2.01 5.61
N ILE A 134 38.16 -0.68 5.69
CA ILE A 134 37.01 0.24 5.72
C ILE A 134 36.68 0.68 4.29
N VAL A 135 35.44 0.41 3.87
CA VAL A 135 34.98 0.57 2.48
C VAL A 135 33.81 1.57 2.38
N ASP A 136 33.87 2.44 1.39
CA ASP A 136 32.79 3.36 0.99
C ASP A 136 32.73 3.49 -0.54
N ASP A 137 31.61 4.01 -1.08
CA ASP A 137 31.43 4.19 -2.54
C ASP A 137 32.23 5.37 -3.12
N GLY A 138 32.71 6.27 -2.26
CA GLY A 138 33.74 7.25 -2.60
C GLY A 138 34.03 8.21 -1.45
N LEU A 139 35.15 8.93 -1.53
CA LEU A 139 35.50 9.96 -0.55
C LEU A 139 35.33 11.35 -1.17
N ALA A 140 34.40 12.16 -0.67
CA ALA A 140 34.33 13.57 -1.02
C ALA A 140 35.24 14.42 -0.11
N THR A 141 34.84 14.59 1.15
CA THR A 141 35.62 15.32 2.18
C THR A 141 36.32 14.37 3.16
N GLY A 142 35.86 13.11 3.23
CA GLY A 142 36.42 12.07 4.09
C GLY A 142 36.07 12.17 5.58
N ALA A 143 35.24 13.12 6.02
CA ALA A 143 34.94 13.29 7.46
C ALA A 143 34.42 12.01 8.14
N THR A 144 33.48 11.30 7.50
CA THR A 144 32.93 10.03 7.99
C THR A 144 34.00 8.93 8.06
N MET A 145 34.87 8.85 7.04
CA MET A 145 35.97 7.89 7.01
C MET A 145 37.03 8.19 8.08
N LYS A 146 37.35 9.46 8.36
CA LYS A 146 38.27 9.85 9.46
C LYS A 146 37.74 9.38 10.81
N ALA A 147 36.44 9.54 11.06
CA ALA A 147 35.80 9.05 12.28
C ALA A 147 35.81 7.51 12.38
N ALA A 148 35.59 6.81 11.26
CA ALA A 148 35.66 5.35 11.20
C ALA A 148 37.06 4.81 11.55
N ILE A 149 38.12 5.43 11.02
CA ILE A 149 39.52 5.06 11.32
C ILE A 149 39.83 5.22 12.81
N ILE A 150 39.43 6.35 13.41
CA ILE A 150 39.67 6.62 14.84
C ILE A 150 38.98 5.56 15.71
N ALA A 151 37.74 5.17 15.37
CA ALA A 151 37.01 4.15 16.09
C ALA A 151 37.68 2.77 15.96
N MET A 152 38.06 2.36 14.75
CA MET A 152 38.70 1.07 14.52
C MET A 152 40.06 0.95 15.24
N ARG A 153 40.85 2.04 15.32
CA ARG A 153 42.08 2.07 16.14
C ARG A 153 41.79 1.85 17.62
N ARG A 154 40.74 2.47 18.15
CA ARG A 154 40.35 2.32 19.56
C ARG A 154 39.78 0.95 19.89
N GLN A 155 39.14 0.29 18.91
CA GLN A 155 38.66 -1.09 19.03
C GLN A 155 39.80 -2.13 18.94
N GLY A 156 41.05 -1.69 18.78
CA GLY A 156 42.23 -2.55 18.80
C GLY A 156 42.57 -3.18 17.46
N ALA A 157 42.14 -2.60 16.33
CA ALA A 157 42.58 -3.06 15.01
C ALA A 157 44.12 -3.03 14.90
N ARG A 158 44.71 -4.15 14.45
CA ARG A 158 46.16 -4.28 14.26
C ARG A 158 46.64 -3.36 13.15
N SER A 159 45.87 -3.29 12.07
CA SER A 159 46.12 -2.42 10.93
C SER A 159 44.81 -1.97 10.29
N ILE A 160 44.81 -0.80 9.66
CA ILE A 160 43.67 -0.21 8.97
C ILE A 160 44.00 0.03 7.51
N CYS A 161 43.17 -0.55 6.64
CA CYS A 161 43.16 -0.31 5.21
C CYS A 161 41.91 0.49 4.84
N VAL A 162 42.07 1.66 4.22
CA VAL A 162 40.95 2.41 3.60
C VAL A 162 40.90 2.05 2.14
N ALA A 163 39.74 1.57 1.67
CA ALA A 163 39.56 1.17 0.29
C ALA A 163 38.34 1.84 -0.31
N VAL A 164 38.53 2.66 -1.35
CA VAL A 164 37.46 3.37 -2.03
C VAL A 164 37.64 3.38 -3.55
N PRO A 165 36.56 3.37 -4.34
CA PRO A 165 36.67 3.46 -5.79
C PRO A 165 37.20 4.82 -6.27
N VAL A 166 36.77 5.91 -5.65
CA VAL A 166 37.09 7.28 -6.10
C VAL A 166 37.28 8.26 -4.94
N ALA A 167 38.23 9.19 -5.09
CA ALA A 167 38.46 10.30 -4.16
C ALA A 167 39.20 11.47 -4.84
N PRO A 168 39.09 12.73 -4.37
CA PRO A 168 40.00 13.79 -4.78
C PRO A 168 41.47 13.41 -4.52
N SER A 169 42.38 13.72 -5.45
CA SER A 169 43.80 13.37 -5.32
C SER A 169 44.47 13.97 -4.07
N GLU A 170 43.97 15.08 -3.55
CA GLU A 170 44.45 15.72 -2.31
C GLU A 170 43.95 14.96 -1.07
N VAL A 171 42.65 14.65 -1.01
CA VAL A 171 42.04 13.88 0.08
C VAL A 171 42.67 12.49 0.16
N ALA A 172 42.84 11.77 -0.95
CA ALA A 172 43.49 10.46 -0.95
C ALA A 172 44.91 10.49 -0.36
N ARG A 173 45.67 11.58 -0.58
CA ARG A 173 47.01 11.78 -0.01
C ARG A 173 46.97 12.07 1.49
N GLU A 174 46.01 12.86 1.96
CA GLU A 174 45.83 13.12 3.40
C GLU A 174 45.60 11.83 4.19
N PHE A 175 44.81 10.90 3.63
CA PHE A 175 44.49 9.64 4.29
C PHE A 175 45.68 8.70 4.45
N ALA A 176 46.75 8.87 3.66
CA ALA A 176 47.98 8.09 3.82
C ALA A 176 48.69 8.36 5.16
N ALA A 177 48.37 9.47 5.84
CA ALA A 177 48.86 9.76 7.19
C ALA A 177 47.95 9.20 8.30
N LEU A 178 46.72 8.78 7.96
CA LEU A 178 45.68 8.38 8.93
C LEU A 178 45.43 6.87 8.95
N ALA A 179 45.62 6.18 7.83
CA ALA A 179 45.51 4.73 7.70
C ALA A 179 46.86 4.12 7.29
N ASP A 180 47.08 2.85 7.61
CA ASP A 180 48.34 2.16 7.27
C ASP A 180 48.41 1.86 5.77
N THR A 181 47.26 1.71 5.13
CA THR A 181 47.13 1.49 3.70
C THR A 181 45.92 2.23 3.15
N VAL A 182 46.08 2.90 2.01
CA VAL A 182 45.00 3.57 1.28
C VAL A 182 44.98 3.05 -0.15
N VAL A 183 43.85 2.48 -0.56
CA VAL A 183 43.60 2.01 -1.92
C VAL A 183 42.49 2.85 -2.53
N CYS A 184 42.84 3.63 -3.56
CA CYS A 184 41.91 4.41 -4.36
C CYS A 184 42.08 4.03 -5.82
N LEU A 185 41.04 3.53 -6.48
CA LEU A 185 41.13 3.15 -7.91
C LEU A 185 41.27 4.39 -8.79
N ASN A 186 40.51 5.45 -8.49
CA ASN A 186 40.51 6.70 -9.25
C ASN A 186 40.77 7.92 -8.35
N PRO A 187 42.03 8.32 -8.15
CA PRO A 187 42.38 9.57 -7.48
C PRO A 187 42.17 10.77 -8.42
N ALA A 188 40.96 11.34 -8.42
CA ALA A 188 40.51 12.33 -9.39
C ALA A 188 41.10 13.74 -9.16
N PRO A 189 41.78 14.35 -10.15
CA PRO A 189 42.27 15.73 -10.07
C PRO A 189 41.14 16.77 -10.17
N ARG A 190 40.03 16.40 -10.80
CA ARG A 190 38.80 17.20 -10.90
C ARG A 190 37.65 16.39 -10.31
N PHE A 191 37.17 16.81 -9.15
CA PHE A 191 36.15 16.09 -8.39
C PHE A 191 34.91 16.97 -8.24
N TYR A 192 33.77 16.50 -8.76
CA TYR A 192 32.50 17.22 -8.73
C TYR A 192 31.45 16.56 -7.81
N GLY A 193 31.78 15.38 -7.25
CA GLY A 193 30.91 14.55 -6.42
C GLY A 193 31.10 13.07 -6.73
N VAL A 194 30.84 12.18 -5.77
CA VAL A 194 31.05 10.73 -5.91
C VAL A 194 30.21 10.16 -7.07
N GLY A 195 28.93 10.53 -7.15
CA GLY A 195 28.02 10.03 -8.20
C GLY A 195 28.43 10.37 -9.63
N GLY A 196 29.27 11.39 -9.85
CA GLY A 196 29.79 11.74 -11.18
C GLY A 196 30.72 10.70 -11.79
N PHE A 197 31.16 9.71 -11.00
CA PHE A 197 32.05 8.62 -11.41
C PHE A 197 31.32 7.29 -11.59
N TYR A 198 29.99 7.28 -11.48
CA TYR A 198 29.14 6.10 -11.66
C TYR A 198 28.11 6.35 -12.77
N ASP A 199 27.76 5.33 -13.55
CA ASP A 199 26.67 5.39 -14.53
C ASP A 199 25.31 5.17 -13.83
N ASP A 200 25.23 4.21 -12.91
CA ASP A 200 24.16 4.03 -11.93
C ASP A 200 24.64 4.37 -10.52
N PHE A 201 24.08 5.46 -9.97
CA PHE A 201 24.30 5.91 -8.60
C PHE A 201 22.96 6.19 -7.89
N HIS A 202 21.99 5.29 -8.01
CA HIS A 202 20.74 5.42 -7.26
C HIS A 202 20.98 5.45 -5.74
N GLN A 203 20.06 6.07 -5.01
CA GLN A 203 20.10 6.07 -3.55
C GLN A 203 19.57 4.73 -3.04
N LEU A 204 20.42 3.99 -2.33
CA LEU A 204 20.02 2.73 -1.70
C LEU A 204 19.01 3.00 -0.58
N SER A 205 17.91 2.26 -0.60
CA SER A 205 16.98 2.13 0.52
C SER A 205 17.59 1.32 1.66
N ASP A 206 16.93 1.36 2.82
CA ASP A 206 17.34 0.55 3.96
C ASP A 206 17.09 -0.95 3.67
N GLU A 207 16.04 -1.25 2.92
CA GLU A 207 15.62 -2.58 2.47
C GLU A 207 16.65 -3.21 1.52
N GLU A 208 17.10 -2.47 0.49
CA GLU A 208 18.14 -2.94 -0.43
C GLU A 208 19.47 -3.17 0.31
N THR A 209 19.81 -2.27 1.25
CA THR A 209 20.99 -2.41 2.09
C THR A 209 20.92 -3.70 2.94
N VAL A 210 19.76 -3.99 3.55
CA VAL A 210 19.52 -5.24 4.29
C VAL A 210 19.57 -6.46 3.37
N GLY A 211 19.01 -6.39 2.17
CA GLY A 211 19.05 -7.46 1.18
C GLY A 211 20.49 -7.84 0.79
N LEU A 212 21.33 -6.84 0.50
CA LEU A 212 22.75 -7.04 0.18
C LEU A 212 23.54 -7.62 1.35
N LEU A 213 23.28 -7.18 2.59
CA LEU A 213 23.93 -7.72 3.78
C LEU A 213 23.51 -9.17 4.05
N ARG A 214 22.23 -9.50 3.89
CA ARG A 214 21.73 -10.88 4.00
C ARG A 214 22.38 -11.79 2.97
N GLN A 215 22.55 -11.33 1.73
CA GLN A 215 23.27 -12.07 0.70
C GLN A 215 24.72 -12.36 1.13
N ALA A 216 25.44 -11.34 1.62
CA ALA A 216 26.81 -11.50 2.11
C ALA A 216 26.90 -12.53 3.26
N TRP A 217 25.96 -12.43 4.18
CA TRP A 217 25.95 -13.20 5.41
C TRP A 217 25.43 -14.63 5.25
N ALA A 218 24.65 -14.89 4.20
CA ALA A 218 24.27 -16.24 3.78
C ALA A 218 25.44 -16.99 3.11
N GLU A 219 26.35 -16.25 2.46
CA GLU A 219 27.54 -16.82 1.81
C GLU A 219 28.70 -17.11 2.78
N ASP A 220 28.73 -16.46 3.96
CA ASP A 220 29.72 -16.67 5.04
C ASP A 220 29.48 -17.96 5.86
N THR A 221 28.37 -18.67 5.61
CA THR A 221 28.08 -19.99 6.18
C THR A 221 28.44 -21.08 5.16
N GLU A 222 29.64 -21.64 5.27
CA GLU A 222 29.97 -22.92 4.61
C GLU A 222 28.93 -24.01 5.00
N PRO A 223 28.60 -24.92 4.07
CA PRO A 223 27.34 -25.64 4.06
C PRO A 223 27.34 -26.85 5.00
N HIS A 224 26.43 -26.87 5.96
CA HIS A 224 26.07 -28.07 6.72
C HIS A 224 24.57 -28.38 6.56
N HIS A 225 24.31 -29.59 6.06
CA HIS A 225 23.02 -30.13 5.63
C HIS A 225 22.08 -30.44 6.82
N ALA A 226 21.05 -29.62 7.01
CA ALA A 226 19.93 -29.87 7.93
C ALA A 226 18.71 -29.00 7.57
N PRO A 227 17.46 -29.41 7.92
CA PRO A 227 16.27 -28.57 7.77
C PRO A 227 16.48 -27.22 8.47
N SER A 228 16.24 -26.13 7.75
CA SER A 228 16.40 -24.79 8.31
C SER A 228 15.26 -24.54 9.30
N ARG A 229 15.62 -24.31 10.57
CA ARG A 229 14.67 -23.95 11.62
C ARG A 229 14.94 -22.50 12.02
N ARG A 230 13.93 -21.64 11.91
CA ARG A 230 14.04 -20.23 12.28
C ARG A 230 12.87 -19.75 13.10
N ASN A 231 13.16 -18.91 14.09
CA ASN A 231 12.13 -18.15 14.79
C ASN A 231 11.68 -17.00 13.88
N VAL A 232 10.38 -16.84 13.75
CA VAL A 232 9.75 -15.80 12.92
C VAL A 232 8.83 -14.94 13.78
N ALA A 233 8.54 -13.73 13.30
CA ALA A 233 7.57 -12.84 13.90
C ALA A 233 6.54 -12.48 12.82
N VAL A 234 5.36 -13.08 12.90
CA VAL A 234 4.30 -12.90 11.90
C VAL A 234 3.69 -11.49 12.05
N PRO A 235 3.80 -10.61 11.04
CA PRO A 235 3.21 -9.26 11.06
C PRO A 235 1.68 -9.33 11.00
N PRO A 236 0.97 -8.24 11.33
CA PRO A 236 1.48 -6.92 11.74
C PRO A 236 1.86 -6.84 13.22
N LEU A 237 1.41 -7.80 14.06
CA LEU A 237 1.61 -7.76 15.51
C LEU A 237 2.89 -8.44 16.01
N ALA A 238 3.75 -8.91 15.11
CA ALA A 238 4.96 -9.65 15.43
C ALA A 238 4.67 -10.90 16.29
N LEU A 239 3.65 -11.67 15.91
CA LEU A 239 3.28 -12.91 16.59
C LEU A 239 4.41 -13.93 16.49
N ALA A 240 4.86 -14.43 17.64
CA ALA A 240 6.00 -15.33 17.69
C ALA A 240 5.69 -16.66 16.98
N GLY A 241 6.58 -17.09 16.09
CA GLY A 241 6.48 -18.35 15.37
C GLY A 241 7.80 -19.07 15.21
N GLU A 242 7.72 -20.33 14.82
CA GLU A 242 8.82 -21.23 14.48
C GLU A 242 8.50 -21.82 13.10
N LEU A 243 9.30 -21.45 12.10
CA LEU A 243 9.23 -21.97 10.74
C LEU A 243 10.34 -23.00 10.55
N VAL A 244 9.95 -24.21 10.15
CA VAL A 244 10.87 -25.29 9.80
C VAL A 244 10.69 -25.61 8.33
N VAL A 245 11.76 -25.50 7.55
CA VAL A 245 11.78 -25.74 6.11
C VAL A 245 12.76 -26.90 5.82
N PRO A 246 12.25 -28.08 5.41
CA PRO A 246 13.07 -29.15 4.85
C PRO A 246 13.81 -28.72 3.58
N GLU A 247 14.80 -29.50 3.15
CA GLU A 247 15.62 -29.20 1.96
C GLU A 247 14.81 -29.12 0.66
N ASP A 248 13.85 -30.06 0.48
CA ASP A 248 12.95 -30.10 -0.67
C ASP A 248 11.49 -30.14 -0.15
N PRO A 249 10.94 -28.97 0.24
CA PRO A 249 9.64 -28.92 0.89
C PRO A 249 8.53 -29.17 -0.13
N ARG A 250 7.70 -30.18 0.13
CA ARG A 250 6.57 -30.58 -0.74
C ARG A 250 5.37 -29.65 -0.63
N GLY A 251 5.26 -28.94 0.48
CA GLY A 251 4.16 -28.07 0.84
C GLY A 251 4.41 -27.44 2.21
N LEU A 252 3.62 -26.44 2.57
CA LEU A 252 3.73 -25.73 3.85
C LEU A 252 2.47 -25.96 4.69
N ILE A 253 2.64 -26.35 5.95
CA ILE A 253 1.54 -26.58 6.89
C ILE A 253 1.59 -25.55 8.02
N ILE A 254 0.53 -24.74 8.12
CA ILE A 254 0.39 -23.71 9.16
C ILE A 254 -0.50 -24.25 10.28
N PHE A 255 -0.02 -24.15 11.52
CA PHE A 255 -0.70 -24.67 12.69
C PHE A 255 -1.55 -23.59 13.38
N ALA A 256 -2.86 -23.85 13.50
CA ALA A 256 -3.77 -23.11 14.36
C ALA A 256 -3.97 -23.89 15.67
N HIS A 257 -3.31 -23.44 16.75
CA HIS A 257 -3.39 -24.13 18.04
C HIS A 257 -4.73 -23.90 18.75
N GLY A 258 -5.05 -24.79 19.70
CA GLY A 258 -6.29 -24.69 20.49
C GLY A 258 -6.22 -23.65 21.60
N SER A 259 -7.38 -23.44 22.24
CA SER A 259 -7.53 -22.51 23.34
C SER A 259 -6.62 -22.82 24.53
N GLY A 260 -5.84 -21.84 24.99
CA GLY A 260 -4.89 -22.01 26.11
C GLY A 260 -3.62 -22.78 25.74
N SER A 261 -3.40 -23.00 24.44
CA SER A 261 -2.16 -23.56 23.89
C SER A 261 -1.32 -22.45 23.24
N SER A 262 -0.18 -22.83 22.66
CA SER A 262 0.75 -21.93 21.97
C SER A 262 1.56 -22.73 20.94
N ARG A 263 2.45 -22.07 20.21
CA ARG A 263 3.45 -22.70 19.34
C ARG A 263 4.33 -23.73 20.09
N LEU A 264 4.39 -23.65 21.42
CA LEU A 264 5.18 -24.55 22.27
C LEU A 264 4.45 -25.85 22.63
N SER A 265 3.23 -26.07 22.10
CA SER A 265 2.43 -27.28 22.34
C SER A 265 3.21 -28.56 22.01
N PRO A 266 3.47 -29.45 22.99
CA PRO A 266 4.21 -30.69 22.75
C PRO A 266 3.54 -31.58 21.69
N ARG A 267 2.20 -31.61 21.69
CA ARG A 267 1.42 -32.38 20.72
C ARG A 267 1.55 -31.85 19.30
N ASN A 268 1.45 -30.53 19.11
CA ASN A 268 1.55 -29.96 17.77
C ASN A 268 2.99 -30.00 17.25
N ARG A 269 3.99 -29.86 18.14
CA ARG A 269 5.40 -30.08 17.81
C ARG A 269 5.68 -31.50 17.37
N ALA A 270 5.15 -32.50 18.08
CA ALA A 270 5.27 -33.90 17.67
C ALA A 270 4.65 -34.15 16.28
N VAL A 271 3.47 -33.58 15.99
CA VAL A 271 2.86 -33.67 14.65
C VAL A 271 3.73 -32.97 13.59
N ALA A 272 4.23 -31.78 13.90
CA ALA A 272 5.07 -31.00 13.00
C ALA A 272 6.39 -31.68 12.68
N GLU A 273 7.03 -32.31 13.66
CA GLU A 273 8.26 -33.09 13.49
C GLU A 273 8.04 -34.24 12.50
N VAL A 274 6.95 -35.00 12.65
CA VAL A 274 6.61 -36.06 11.69
C VAL A 274 6.31 -35.49 10.30
N LEU A 275 5.64 -34.34 10.20
CA LEU A 275 5.40 -33.67 8.91
C LEU A 275 6.70 -33.18 8.27
N ASN A 276 7.64 -32.66 9.06
CA ASN A 276 8.98 -32.29 8.57
C ASN A 276 9.76 -33.51 8.07
N GLU A 277 9.69 -34.64 8.79
CA GLU A 277 10.27 -35.92 8.35
C GLU A 277 9.65 -36.43 7.04
N ARG A 278 8.37 -36.10 6.79
CA ARG A 278 7.66 -36.38 5.53
C ARG A 278 7.90 -35.32 4.44
N GLY A 279 8.77 -34.35 4.68
CA GLY A 279 9.16 -33.33 3.70
C GLY A 279 8.22 -32.13 3.60
N PHE A 280 7.35 -31.90 4.59
CA PHE A 280 6.56 -30.66 4.65
C PHE A 280 7.28 -29.57 5.45
N ALA A 281 7.26 -28.35 4.94
CA ALA A 281 7.54 -27.18 5.74
C ALA A 281 6.42 -26.97 6.76
N THR A 282 6.74 -26.45 7.95
CA THR A 282 5.74 -26.21 9.00
C THR A 282 5.94 -24.86 9.66
N LEU A 283 4.85 -24.12 9.86
CA LEU A 283 4.82 -22.90 10.65
C LEU A 283 3.97 -23.11 11.92
N LEU A 284 4.62 -23.05 13.08
CA LEU A 284 3.97 -23.04 14.38
C LEU A 284 4.07 -21.64 14.96
N PHE A 285 2.95 -20.94 15.12
CA PHE A 285 2.94 -19.58 15.63
C PHE A 285 1.87 -19.38 16.70
N ASP A 286 2.04 -18.35 17.52
CA ASP A 286 1.07 -17.96 18.52
C ASP A 286 -0.04 -17.14 17.86
N LEU A 287 -1.30 -17.54 18.05
CA LEU A 287 -2.45 -16.84 17.47
C LEU A 287 -2.77 -15.53 18.20
N LEU A 288 -2.15 -15.24 19.34
CA LEU A 288 -2.41 -14.03 20.12
C LEU A 288 -1.10 -13.51 20.69
N THR A 289 -0.98 -12.20 20.81
CA THR A 289 0.11 -11.57 21.55
C THR A 289 0.03 -11.92 23.05
N PRO A 290 1.14 -11.82 23.81
CA PRO A 290 1.12 -12.03 25.25
C PRO A 290 0.11 -11.14 26.01
N GLN A 291 -0.19 -9.95 25.49
CA GLN A 291 -1.17 -9.01 26.03
C GLN A 291 -2.60 -9.47 25.73
N GLU A 292 -2.90 -9.83 24.48
CA GLU A 292 -4.23 -10.35 24.11
C GLU A 292 -4.56 -11.65 24.82
N ALA A 293 -3.58 -12.52 25.05
CA ALA A 293 -3.74 -13.80 25.74
C ALA A 293 -4.12 -13.65 27.23
N GLN A 294 -3.98 -12.45 27.82
CA GLN A 294 -4.46 -12.18 29.19
C GLN A 294 -5.99 -12.18 29.27
N ASP A 295 -6.66 -11.77 28.19
CA ASP A 295 -8.11 -11.86 28.10
C ASP A 295 -8.52 -13.21 27.54
N ARG A 296 -9.07 -14.06 28.42
CA ARG A 296 -9.52 -15.41 28.06
C ARG A 296 -10.63 -15.42 27.00
N ARG A 297 -11.32 -14.30 26.75
CA ARG A 297 -12.36 -14.21 25.70
C ARG A 297 -11.76 -14.33 24.31
N ASN A 298 -10.59 -13.73 24.08
CA ASN A 298 -9.91 -13.71 22.78
C ASN A 298 -9.54 -15.10 22.28
N VAL A 299 -9.27 -16.01 23.22
CA VAL A 299 -8.90 -17.40 22.95
C VAL A 299 -10.09 -18.21 22.36
N PHE A 300 -11.31 -17.70 22.47
CA PHE A 300 -12.54 -18.27 21.89
C PHE A 300 -13.13 -17.42 20.77
N ASP A 301 -12.48 -16.31 20.40
CA ASP A 301 -12.90 -15.42 19.33
C ASP A 301 -12.44 -15.97 17.97
N ILE A 302 -13.29 -16.79 17.36
CA ILE A 302 -12.95 -17.50 16.12
C ILE A 302 -12.67 -16.55 14.94
N PRO A 303 -13.46 -15.48 14.71
CA PRO A 303 -13.12 -14.46 13.71
C PRO A 303 -11.71 -13.87 13.91
N LEU A 304 -11.37 -13.45 15.13
CA LEU A 304 -10.04 -12.94 15.44
C LEU A 304 -8.98 -13.99 15.13
N LEU A 305 -9.10 -15.21 15.66
CA LEU A 305 -8.11 -16.27 15.43
C LEU A 305 -7.98 -16.64 13.94
N ALA A 306 -9.05 -16.56 13.16
CA ALA A 306 -9.03 -16.82 11.72
C ALA A 306 -8.29 -15.73 10.94
N GLU A 307 -8.46 -14.46 11.34
CA GLU A 307 -7.68 -13.33 10.81
C GLU A 307 -6.18 -13.56 11.02
N ARG A 308 -5.78 -14.03 12.21
CA ARG A 308 -4.36 -14.35 12.50
C ARG A 308 -3.80 -15.47 11.65
N VAL A 309 -4.61 -16.48 11.35
CA VAL A 309 -4.23 -17.55 10.41
C VAL A 309 -4.08 -16.98 8.99
N ALA A 310 -4.96 -16.06 8.58
CA ALA A 310 -4.84 -15.40 7.28
C ALA A 310 -3.62 -14.47 7.18
N GLU A 311 -3.30 -13.73 8.24
CA GLU A 311 -2.07 -12.94 8.37
C GLU A 311 -0.82 -13.83 8.23
N ALA A 312 -0.83 -15.02 8.86
CA ALA A 312 0.25 -15.99 8.73
C ALA A 312 0.38 -16.53 7.29
N VAL A 313 -0.74 -16.75 6.58
CA VAL A 313 -0.74 -17.12 5.15
C VAL A 313 -0.18 -15.99 4.28
N GLY A 314 -0.51 -14.73 4.58
CA GLY A 314 0.04 -13.56 3.90
C GLY A 314 1.55 -13.40 4.14
N TYR A 315 1.99 -13.60 5.38
CA TYR A 315 3.40 -13.55 5.77
C TYR A 315 4.24 -14.57 4.98
N VAL A 316 3.83 -15.83 4.92
CA VAL A 316 4.60 -16.87 4.25
C VAL A 316 4.65 -16.69 2.72
N ALA A 317 3.69 -15.97 2.13
CA ALA A 317 3.77 -15.58 0.72
C ALA A 317 4.93 -14.60 0.43
N GLY A 318 5.44 -13.90 1.45
CA GLY A 318 6.61 -13.02 1.35
C GLY A 318 7.94 -13.70 1.73
N GLU A 319 7.94 -14.99 2.10
CA GLU A 319 9.14 -15.73 2.51
C GLU A 319 9.70 -16.53 1.31
N PRO A 320 10.89 -16.18 0.76
CA PRO A 320 11.33 -16.67 -0.55
C PRO A 320 11.48 -18.20 -0.69
N ASP A 321 11.73 -18.91 0.41
CA ASP A 321 11.93 -20.36 0.44
C ASP A 321 10.63 -21.16 0.64
N VAL A 322 9.50 -20.50 0.89
CA VAL A 322 8.19 -21.14 1.07
C VAL A 322 7.03 -20.46 0.34
N ALA A 323 7.27 -19.33 -0.34
CA ALA A 323 6.24 -18.51 -1.00
C ALA A 323 5.38 -19.26 -2.02
N ASP A 324 6.00 -20.18 -2.76
CA ASP A 324 5.38 -20.93 -3.85
C ASP A 324 4.80 -22.29 -3.41
N LEU A 325 4.93 -22.64 -2.14
CA LEU A 325 4.46 -23.94 -1.63
C LEU A 325 2.94 -23.99 -1.50
N ALA A 326 2.36 -25.15 -1.82
CA ALA A 326 0.96 -25.42 -1.55
C ALA A 326 0.70 -25.38 -0.03
N ILE A 327 -0.31 -24.61 0.39
CA ILE A 327 -0.56 -24.32 1.82
C ILE A 327 -1.63 -25.25 2.36
N GLY A 328 -1.29 -25.97 3.43
CA GLY A 328 -2.23 -26.71 4.28
C GLY A 328 -2.45 -26.02 5.62
N LEU A 329 -3.66 -26.14 6.17
CA LEU A 329 -3.96 -25.67 7.53
C LEU A 329 -4.19 -26.86 8.46
N PHE A 330 -3.50 -26.86 9.61
CA PHE A 330 -3.72 -27.84 10.67
C PHE A 330 -4.32 -27.15 11.90
N GLY A 331 -5.60 -27.39 12.16
CA GLY A 331 -6.32 -26.85 13.31
C GLY A 331 -6.49 -27.86 14.43
N ALA A 332 -6.20 -27.46 15.67
CA ALA A 332 -6.42 -28.28 16.86
C ALA A 332 -7.45 -27.64 17.81
N SER A 333 -8.40 -28.43 18.32
CA SER A 333 -9.46 -27.94 19.22
C SER A 333 -10.18 -26.70 18.64
N THR A 334 -10.23 -25.56 19.33
CA THR A 334 -10.83 -24.31 18.82
C THR A 334 -10.13 -23.76 17.57
N GLY A 335 -8.82 -24.01 17.41
CA GLY A 335 -8.06 -23.63 16.23
C GLY A 335 -8.55 -24.29 14.94
N ALA A 336 -9.30 -25.39 15.02
CA ALA A 336 -9.98 -25.96 13.86
C ALA A 336 -11.07 -25.05 13.29
N GLY A 337 -11.84 -24.36 14.15
CA GLY A 337 -12.82 -23.38 13.71
C GLY A 337 -12.14 -22.21 12.99
N ALA A 338 -11.04 -21.70 13.57
CA ALA A 338 -10.25 -20.62 12.98
C ALA A 338 -9.64 -21.01 11.62
N ALA A 339 -9.06 -22.21 11.51
CA ALA A 339 -8.51 -22.72 10.26
C ALA A 339 -9.58 -22.85 9.15
N LEU A 340 -10.80 -23.27 9.49
CA LEU A 340 -11.90 -23.40 8.53
C LEU A 340 -12.47 -22.05 8.08
N VAL A 341 -12.60 -21.08 9.00
CA VAL A 341 -12.99 -19.70 8.64
C VAL A 341 -11.90 -19.06 7.76
N ALA A 342 -10.63 -19.23 8.10
CA ALA A 342 -9.53 -18.76 7.27
C ALA A 342 -9.53 -19.41 5.87
N ALA A 343 -9.75 -20.72 5.79
CA ALA A 343 -9.85 -21.44 4.51
C ALA A 343 -11.04 -20.97 3.66
N ALA A 344 -12.19 -20.67 4.28
CA ALA A 344 -13.34 -20.09 3.57
C ALA A 344 -13.03 -18.70 2.99
N ASN A 345 -12.32 -17.86 3.75
CA ASN A 345 -11.98 -16.50 3.34
C ASN A 345 -10.90 -16.48 2.24
N LEU A 346 -9.90 -17.36 2.35
CA LEU A 346 -8.74 -17.44 1.44
C LEU A 346 -8.99 -18.30 0.20
N LYS A 347 -10.06 -19.12 0.20
CA LYS A 347 -10.51 -19.95 -0.92
C LYS A 347 -9.37 -20.78 -1.53
N GLY A 348 -9.16 -20.67 -2.85
CA GLY A 348 -8.21 -21.48 -3.63
C GLY A 348 -6.74 -21.34 -3.24
N ARG A 349 -6.39 -20.46 -2.29
CA ARG A 349 -5.03 -20.38 -1.73
C ARG A 349 -4.72 -21.54 -0.75
N ILE A 350 -5.74 -22.17 -0.16
CA ILE A 350 -5.57 -23.29 0.78
C ILE A 350 -5.81 -24.62 0.06
N GLY A 351 -4.78 -25.46 -0.01
CA GLY A 351 -4.82 -26.76 -0.68
C GLY A 351 -5.44 -27.88 0.15
N ALA A 352 -5.39 -27.81 1.49
CA ALA A 352 -6.01 -28.80 2.36
C ALA A 352 -6.20 -28.29 3.80
N VAL A 353 -7.20 -28.82 4.51
CA VAL A 353 -7.42 -28.54 5.93
C VAL A 353 -7.52 -29.85 6.72
N VAL A 354 -6.84 -29.91 7.88
CA VAL A 354 -6.98 -30.99 8.86
C VAL A 354 -7.41 -30.42 10.20
N SER A 355 -8.49 -30.96 10.76
CA SER A 355 -9.01 -30.65 12.10
C SER A 355 -8.79 -31.84 13.03
N ARG A 356 -7.95 -31.71 14.07
CA ARG A 356 -7.70 -32.76 15.07
C ARG A 356 -8.37 -32.46 16.40
N GLY A 357 -9.32 -33.31 16.80
CA GLY A 357 -10.11 -33.14 18.03
C GLY A 357 -10.79 -31.77 18.07
N GLY A 358 -11.08 -31.23 16.87
CA GLY A 358 -11.42 -29.83 16.68
C GLY A 358 -12.89 -29.53 16.96
N ARG A 359 -13.19 -28.23 17.05
CA ARG A 359 -14.54 -27.68 17.08
C ARG A 359 -14.88 -26.99 15.75
N PRO A 360 -14.97 -27.74 14.64
CA PRO A 360 -15.25 -27.16 13.31
C PRO A 360 -16.64 -26.53 13.24
N ASP A 361 -17.56 -26.93 14.12
CA ASP A 361 -18.88 -26.32 14.28
C ASP A 361 -18.81 -24.82 14.58
N LEU A 362 -17.71 -24.35 15.19
CA LEU A 362 -17.52 -22.94 15.49
C LEU A 362 -17.27 -22.06 14.25
N ALA A 363 -16.99 -22.66 13.08
CA ALA A 363 -16.91 -21.92 11.82
C ALA A 363 -18.30 -21.49 11.32
N GLY A 364 -19.39 -22.07 11.85
CA GLY A 364 -20.76 -21.68 11.53
C GLY A 364 -21.06 -21.72 10.03
N ALA A 365 -21.64 -20.64 9.51
CA ALA A 365 -22.02 -20.55 8.09
C ALA A 365 -20.84 -20.59 7.10
N HIS A 366 -19.60 -20.36 7.56
CA HIS A 366 -18.41 -20.42 6.70
C HIS A 366 -18.11 -21.84 6.22
N LEU A 367 -18.61 -22.89 6.90
CA LEU A 367 -18.39 -24.28 6.50
C LEU A 367 -18.84 -24.55 5.05
N ALA A 368 -19.96 -23.97 4.62
CA ALA A 368 -20.45 -24.15 3.24
C ALA A 368 -19.56 -23.46 2.20
N GLN A 369 -18.72 -22.52 2.61
CA GLN A 369 -17.84 -21.74 1.73
C GLN A 369 -16.42 -22.30 1.64
N VAL A 370 -16.08 -23.31 2.47
CA VAL A 370 -14.78 -23.97 2.41
C VAL A 370 -14.70 -24.78 1.12
N THR A 371 -13.74 -24.42 0.27
CA THR A 371 -13.45 -25.13 -0.99
C THR A 371 -12.31 -26.13 -0.85
N ALA A 372 -11.43 -25.94 0.14
CA ALA A 372 -10.31 -26.83 0.42
C ALA A 372 -10.77 -28.22 0.90
N PRO A 373 -10.17 -29.31 0.40
CA PRO A 373 -10.38 -30.66 0.91
C PRO A 373 -10.12 -30.74 2.43
N THR A 374 -11.12 -31.16 3.19
CA THR A 374 -11.13 -31.07 4.65
C THR A 374 -11.24 -32.43 5.33
N LEU A 375 -10.28 -32.76 6.18
CA LEU A 375 -10.29 -33.95 7.03
C LEU A 375 -10.55 -33.60 8.50
N LEU A 376 -11.56 -34.26 9.08
CA LEU A 376 -11.90 -34.19 10.49
C LEU A 376 -11.41 -35.47 11.20
N ILE A 377 -10.58 -35.34 12.22
CA ILE A 377 -10.05 -36.46 13.03
C ILE A 377 -10.56 -36.32 14.45
N VAL A 378 -11.26 -37.33 14.96
CA VAL A 378 -11.88 -37.30 16.30
C VAL A 378 -11.56 -38.59 17.08
N GLY A 379 -11.33 -38.47 18.39
CA GLY A 379 -11.16 -39.61 19.27
C GLY A 379 -12.48 -40.35 19.52
N GLY A 380 -12.45 -41.68 19.48
CA GLY A 380 -13.65 -42.53 19.62
C GLY A 380 -14.35 -42.43 20.98
N HIS A 381 -13.66 -42.01 22.04
CA HIS A 381 -14.25 -41.76 23.36
C HIS A 381 -14.77 -40.33 23.54
N ASP A 382 -14.55 -39.42 22.57
CA ASP A 382 -15.06 -38.05 22.61
C ASP A 382 -16.40 -37.94 21.85
N GLU A 383 -17.43 -38.59 22.40
CA GLU A 383 -18.75 -38.70 21.76
C GLU A 383 -19.39 -37.33 21.47
N HIS A 384 -19.12 -36.34 22.32
CA HIS A 384 -19.65 -34.98 22.16
C HIS A 384 -19.00 -34.29 20.95
N VAL A 385 -17.67 -34.23 20.88
CA VAL A 385 -16.97 -33.61 19.75
C VAL A 385 -17.20 -34.40 18.46
N LEU A 386 -17.36 -35.72 18.54
CA LEU A 386 -17.72 -36.55 17.39
C LEU A 386 -19.08 -36.15 16.80
N THR A 387 -20.06 -35.85 17.65
CA THR A 387 -21.38 -35.38 17.21
C THR A 387 -21.27 -34.04 16.47
N LEU A 388 -20.50 -33.10 17.02
CA LEU A 388 -20.28 -31.79 16.42
C LEU A 388 -19.52 -31.88 15.09
N ASN A 389 -18.51 -32.76 15.00
CA ASN A 389 -17.77 -32.99 13.76
C ASN A 389 -18.65 -33.66 12.69
N ARG A 390 -19.61 -34.54 13.06
CA ARG A 390 -20.60 -35.07 12.10
C ARG A 390 -21.52 -33.98 11.56
N GLN A 391 -21.92 -33.02 12.39
CA GLN A 391 -22.72 -31.87 11.95
C GLN A 391 -21.91 -30.97 11.00
N ALA A 392 -20.67 -30.65 11.35
CA ALA A 392 -19.80 -29.85 10.49
C ALA A 392 -19.50 -30.56 9.16
N LEU A 393 -19.27 -31.88 9.19
CA LEU A 393 -19.11 -32.70 7.98
C LEU A 393 -20.32 -32.61 7.06
N PHE A 394 -21.54 -32.53 7.60
CA PHE A 394 -22.73 -32.34 6.77
C PHE A 394 -22.75 -30.96 6.09
N ALA A 395 -22.33 -29.92 6.80
CA ALA A 395 -22.34 -28.52 6.31
C ALA A 395 -21.21 -28.17 5.32
N LEU A 396 -20.10 -28.91 5.30
CA LEU A 396 -19.03 -28.72 4.32
C LEU A 396 -19.49 -29.10 2.90
N GLU A 397 -19.20 -28.29 1.89
CA GLU A 397 -19.52 -28.62 0.49
C GLU A 397 -18.32 -29.16 -0.30
N SER A 398 -17.08 -28.94 0.19
CA SER A 398 -15.86 -29.48 -0.40
C SER A 398 -15.70 -31.00 -0.21
N GLU A 399 -14.66 -31.55 -0.86
CA GLU A 399 -14.20 -32.90 -0.56
C GLU A 399 -13.88 -33.03 0.93
N LYS A 400 -14.46 -34.04 1.58
CA LYS A 400 -14.51 -34.10 3.04
C LYS A 400 -14.44 -35.52 3.55
N MET A 401 -13.76 -35.70 4.69
CA MET A 401 -13.63 -37.00 5.34
C MET A 401 -13.66 -36.86 6.85
N LEU A 402 -14.28 -37.81 7.54
CA LEU A 402 -14.24 -37.95 9.00
C LEU A 402 -13.55 -39.27 9.36
N LYS A 403 -12.50 -39.20 10.18
CA LYS A 403 -11.76 -40.36 10.70
C LYS A 403 -11.86 -40.40 12.21
N ILE A 404 -12.22 -41.57 12.73
CA ILE A 404 -12.38 -41.81 14.16
C ILE A 404 -11.18 -42.65 14.62
N VAL A 405 -10.42 -42.17 15.61
CA VAL A 405 -9.31 -42.90 16.23
C VAL A 405 -9.88 -43.74 17.38
N PRO A 406 -9.94 -45.08 17.28
CA PRO A 406 -10.57 -45.93 18.28
C PRO A 406 -9.89 -45.80 19.64
N GLY A 407 -10.69 -45.72 20.72
CA GLY A 407 -10.17 -45.68 22.08
C GLY A 407 -9.53 -44.36 22.52
N ALA A 408 -9.43 -43.37 21.63
CA ALA A 408 -8.80 -42.09 21.94
C ALA A 408 -9.80 -41.08 22.56
N SER A 409 -9.34 -40.32 23.56
CA SER A 409 -10.04 -39.19 24.16
C SER A 409 -9.73 -37.88 23.42
N HIS A 410 -10.27 -36.75 23.91
CA HIS A 410 -10.20 -35.43 23.28
C HIS A 410 -8.77 -34.99 22.87
N LEU A 411 -7.77 -35.32 23.69
CA LEU A 411 -6.38 -34.91 23.49
C LEU A 411 -5.48 -35.99 22.88
N PHE A 412 -6.02 -37.17 22.58
CA PHE A 412 -5.29 -38.32 22.01
C PHE A 412 -4.09 -38.74 22.89
N GLU A 413 -4.28 -38.81 24.21
CA GLU A 413 -3.21 -39.14 25.17
C GLU A 413 -3.00 -40.65 25.34
N GLU A 414 -3.95 -41.46 24.86
CA GLU A 414 -3.85 -42.91 24.91
C GLU A 414 -2.69 -43.42 24.02
N PRO A 415 -1.99 -44.50 24.43
CA PRO A 415 -0.85 -45.01 23.69
C PRO A 415 -1.17 -45.28 22.20
N GLY A 416 -0.43 -44.65 21.28
CA GLY A 416 -0.62 -44.82 19.84
C GLY A 416 -1.71 -43.92 19.22
N ALA A 417 -2.49 -43.19 20.01
CA ALA A 417 -3.61 -42.39 19.51
C ALA A 417 -3.14 -41.14 18.74
N LEU A 418 -2.15 -40.43 19.26
CA LEU A 418 -1.58 -39.24 18.59
C LEU A 418 -0.80 -39.65 17.34
N GLU A 419 -0.07 -40.77 17.39
CA GLU A 419 0.66 -41.34 16.27
C GLU A 419 -0.30 -41.70 15.12
N MET A 420 -1.41 -42.39 15.43
CA MET A 420 -2.44 -42.72 14.45
C MET A 420 -3.11 -41.46 13.86
N ALA A 421 -3.45 -40.47 14.71
CA ALA A 421 -4.01 -39.20 14.23
C ALA A 421 -3.02 -38.42 13.33
N THR A 422 -1.73 -38.47 13.67
CA THR A 422 -0.65 -37.83 12.90
C THR A 422 -0.47 -38.51 11.56
N GLU A 423 -0.44 -39.85 11.52
CA GLU A 423 -0.33 -40.60 10.27
C GLU A 423 -1.50 -40.32 9.33
N ILE A 424 -2.73 -40.27 9.87
CA ILE A 424 -3.93 -39.91 9.10
C ILE A 424 -3.83 -38.48 8.54
N ALA A 425 -3.34 -37.52 9.34
CA ALA A 425 -3.13 -36.14 8.90
C ALA A 425 -2.04 -36.02 7.82
N CYS A 426 -0.92 -36.72 8.00
CA CYS A 426 0.18 -36.75 7.03
C CYS A 426 -0.31 -37.27 5.68
N ASN A 427 -1.01 -38.41 5.67
CA ASN A 427 -1.54 -39.00 4.44
C ASN A 427 -2.51 -38.05 3.70
N TRP A 428 -3.27 -37.24 4.42
CA TRP A 428 -4.15 -36.23 3.82
C TRP A 428 -3.34 -35.14 3.11
N PHE A 429 -2.39 -34.53 3.82
CA PHE A 429 -1.52 -33.52 3.21
C PHE A 429 -0.65 -34.10 2.07
N GLU A 430 -0.15 -35.33 2.22
CA GLU A 430 0.57 -36.04 1.17
C GLU A 430 -0.27 -36.31 -0.07
N HIS A 431 -1.59 -36.36 0.04
CA HIS A 431 -2.49 -36.54 -1.10
C HIS A 431 -2.81 -35.21 -1.79
N TYR A 432 -3.17 -34.18 -1.02
CA TYR A 432 -3.69 -32.92 -1.57
C TYR A 432 -2.64 -31.84 -1.78
N LEU A 433 -1.50 -31.91 -1.08
CA LEU A 433 -0.39 -30.97 -1.24
C LEU A 433 0.74 -31.57 -2.10
N GLN A 434 0.43 -32.53 -2.99
CA GLN A 434 1.43 -32.99 -3.96
C GLN A 434 1.70 -31.87 -4.97
N VAL A 435 2.96 -31.48 -5.10
CA VAL A 435 3.47 -30.92 -6.35
C VAL A 435 3.27 -32.02 -7.41
N LEU A 436 2.30 -31.87 -8.32
CA LEU A 436 2.16 -32.75 -9.47
C LEU A 436 3.42 -32.60 -10.35
N PRO A 437 4.22 -33.66 -10.57
CA PRO A 437 5.36 -33.63 -11.48
C PRO A 437 4.95 -33.56 -12.97
N ASP A 438 3.66 -33.48 -13.26
CA ASP A 438 3.08 -33.37 -14.60
C ASP A 438 2.03 -32.24 -14.63
N THR A 439 2.46 -30.99 -14.41
CA THR A 439 1.94 -29.93 -15.29
C THR A 439 2.86 -29.85 -16.49
N VAL A 440 2.80 -30.91 -17.30
CA VAL A 440 2.98 -30.80 -18.74
C VAL A 440 2.29 -29.51 -19.15
N HIS A 441 3.08 -28.64 -19.80
CA HIS A 441 2.60 -27.52 -20.57
C HIS A 441 1.15 -27.76 -21.00
N PRO A 442 0.18 -26.90 -20.67
CA PRO A 442 -0.91 -26.77 -21.64
C PRO A 442 -0.17 -26.44 -22.96
N GLU A 443 -0.27 -27.35 -23.92
CA GLU A 443 0.09 -27.18 -25.35
C GLU A 443 0.78 -25.85 -25.61
N PRO A 444 2.13 -25.79 -25.80
CA PRO A 444 2.97 -24.62 -25.47
C PRO A 444 2.15 -23.32 -25.50
N GLU A 445 1.49 -23.02 -24.37
CA GLU A 445 0.56 -21.88 -24.36
C GLU A 445 1.44 -20.69 -24.65
N HIS A 446 1.05 -19.91 -25.67
CA HIS A 446 1.86 -18.83 -26.20
C HIS A 446 2.09 -17.77 -25.13
N HIS A 447 3.08 -17.97 -24.27
CA HIS A 447 3.47 -17.00 -23.26
C HIS A 447 4.07 -15.82 -24.01
N LEU A 448 3.37 -14.68 -23.96
CA LEU A 448 3.84 -13.45 -24.57
C LEU A 448 5.17 -13.05 -23.88
N GLN A 449 6.29 -13.27 -24.57
CA GLN A 449 7.63 -13.02 -24.07
C GLN A 449 8.00 -11.55 -24.27
N GLY A 450 7.90 -10.79 -23.19
CA GLY A 450 8.35 -9.40 -23.12
C GLY A 450 7.40 -8.38 -23.78
N PRO A 451 7.69 -7.07 -23.63
CA PRO A 451 6.77 -6.00 -23.99
C PRO A 451 6.28 -6.00 -25.44
N ALA A 452 7.13 -6.41 -26.40
CA ALA A 452 6.79 -6.38 -27.82
C ALA A 452 5.67 -7.38 -28.20
N GLU A 453 5.69 -8.58 -27.61
CA GLU A 453 4.66 -9.59 -27.84
C GLU A 453 3.35 -9.19 -27.17
N ILE A 454 3.42 -8.63 -25.95
CA ILE A 454 2.26 -8.09 -25.23
C ILE A 454 1.60 -6.97 -26.05
N VAL A 455 2.40 -6.04 -26.59
CA VAL A 455 1.92 -4.97 -27.47
C VAL A 455 1.26 -5.51 -28.73
N ALA A 456 1.81 -6.57 -29.35
CA ALA A 456 1.22 -7.18 -30.53
C ALA A 456 -0.15 -7.83 -30.23
N ALA A 457 -0.26 -8.50 -29.09
CA ALA A 457 -1.52 -9.05 -28.61
C ALA A 457 -2.54 -7.94 -28.26
N LEU A 458 -2.12 -6.90 -27.54
CA LEU A 458 -2.94 -5.72 -27.24
C LEU A 458 -3.50 -5.10 -28.52
N ARG A 459 -2.68 -4.92 -29.56
CA ARG A 459 -3.14 -4.35 -30.84
C ARG A 459 -4.29 -5.12 -31.47
N SER A 460 -4.40 -6.42 -31.19
CA SER A 460 -5.49 -7.27 -31.68
C SER A 460 -6.72 -7.25 -30.77
N ALA A 461 -6.57 -6.84 -29.51
CA ALA A 461 -7.62 -6.84 -28.49
C ALA A 461 -8.30 -5.48 -28.28
N VAL A 462 -7.63 -4.38 -28.65
CA VAL A 462 -8.19 -3.03 -28.48
C VAL A 462 -9.27 -2.71 -29.49
N ILE A 463 -10.25 -1.91 -29.08
CA ILE A 463 -11.31 -1.36 -29.91
C ILE A 463 -10.97 0.11 -30.20
N PRO A 464 -10.59 0.49 -31.43
CA PRO A 464 -10.31 1.88 -31.76
C PRO A 464 -11.51 2.78 -31.51
N LEU A 465 -11.28 3.94 -30.89
CA LEU A 465 -12.34 4.90 -30.59
C LEU A 465 -12.31 6.09 -31.56
N PRO A 466 -13.47 6.66 -31.94
CA PRO A 466 -13.55 7.92 -32.69
C PRO A 466 -13.31 9.14 -31.76
N GLU A 467 -13.53 10.38 -32.23
CA GLU A 467 -13.53 11.54 -31.31
C GLU A 467 -14.68 11.44 -30.30
N PRO A 468 -14.50 11.91 -29.04
CA PRO A 468 -15.57 11.92 -28.04
C PRO A 468 -16.88 12.61 -28.48
N GLU A 469 -16.81 13.62 -29.36
CA GLU A 469 -18.00 14.32 -29.88
C GLU A 469 -18.82 13.49 -30.86
N GLU A 470 -18.22 12.44 -31.43
CA GLU A 470 -18.93 11.58 -32.36
C GLU A 470 -19.85 10.61 -31.60
N SER A 471 -21.11 10.50 -32.03
CA SER A 471 -22.08 9.61 -31.39
C SER A 471 -21.67 8.13 -31.33
N SER A 472 -20.77 7.71 -32.22
CA SER A 472 -20.17 6.38 -32.26
C SER A 472 -19.18 6.14 -31.11
N PHE A 473 -18.62 7.18 -30.47
CA PHE A 473 -17.75 7.04 -29.31
C PHE A 473 -18.52 6.42 -28.15
N GLY A 474 -19.62 7.05 -27.74
CA GLY A 474 -20.46 6.54 -26.64
C GLY A 474 -21.01 5.16 -26.93
N ALA A 475 -21.34 4.86 -28.19
CA ALA A 475 -21.87 3.54 -28.58
C ALA A 475 -20.91 2.37 -28.27
N ALA A 476 -19.59 2.61 -28.22
CA ALA A 476 -18.61 1.59 -27.81
C ALA A 476 -18.78 1.12 -26.35
N PHE A 477 -19.57 1.85 -25.55
CA PHE A 477 -19.81 1.58 -24.13
C PHE A 477 -21.21 1.02 -23.84
N ASP A 478 -21.98 0.66 -24.88
CA ASP A 478 -23.34 0.14 -24.72
C ASP A 478 -23.39 -1.14 -23.86
N ASP A 479 -22.36 -1.99 -23.94
CA ASP A 479 -22.28 -3.26 -23.21
C ASP A 479 -22.05 -3.09 -21.69
N TYR A 480 -21.78 -1.87 -21.23
CA TYR A 480 -21.72 -1.53 -19.80
C TYR A 480 -23.08 -1.02 -19.27
N GLY A 481 -24.05 -0.78 -20.16
CA GLY A 481 -25.36 -0.21 -19.81
C GLY A 481 -26.24 -1.10 -18.93
N SER A 482 -25.95 -2.39 -18.83
CA SER A 482 -26.65 -3.31 -17.92
C SER A 482 -26.20 -3.19 -16.46
N ALA A 483 -25.07 -2.54 -16.19
CA ALA A 483 -24.56 -2.34 -14.84
C ALA A 483 -25.49 -1.42 -14.02
N ARG A 484 -25.45 -1.60 -12.70
CA ARG A 484 -26.14 -0.70 -11.76
C ARG A 484 -25.30 0.55 -11.51
N VAL A 485 -23.99 0.39 -11.40
CA VAL A 485 -23.05 1.49 -11.20
C VAL A 485 -21.92 1.38 -12.22
N VAL A 486 -21.66 2.45 -12.96
CA VAL A 486 -20.51 2.57 -13.85
C VAL A 486 -19.59 3.65 -13.29
N LEU A 487 -18.40 3.27 -12.85
CA LEU A 487 -17.40 4.17 -12.32
C LEU A 487 -16.41 4.53 -13.42
N LEU A 488 -16.33 5.82 -13.75
CA LEU A 488 -15.45 6.38 -14.78
C LEU A 488 -14.30 7.14 -14.12
N GLY A 489 -13.11 6.57 -14.27
CA GLY A 489 -11.86 7.13 -13.78
C GLY A 489 -11.31 8.28 -14.60
N GLU A 490 -10.22 8.82 -14.12
CA GLU A 490 -9.28 9.62 -14.90
C GLU A 490 -7.89 9.49 -14.30
N ALA A 491 -6.86 9.31 -15.15
CA ALA A 491 -5.46 9.34 -14.69
C ALA A 491 -4.97 10.76 -14.38
N SER A 492 -5.75 11.80 -14.71
CA SER A 492 -5.51 13.13 -14.18
C SER A 492 -6.76 14.02 -14.13
N HIS A 493 -6.80 14.90 -13.13
CA HIS A 493 -7.90 15.86 -12.95
C HIS A 493 -7.90 17.03 -13.94
N GLY A 494 -6.83 17.19 -14.72
CA GLY A 494 -6.56 18.37 -15.53
C GLY A 494 -6.57 18.15 -17.03
N THR A 495 -7.09 17.02 -17.52
CA THR A 495 -6.98 16.60 -18.93
C THR A 495 -8.32 16.67 -19.67
N SER A 496 -8.39 17.47 -20.74
CA SER A 496 -9.59 17.75 -21.54
C SER A 496 -10.24 16.49 -22.13
N GLU A 497 -9.46 15.59 -22.71
CA GLU A 497 -9.95 14.37 -23.36
C GLU A 497 -10.68 13.45 -22.37
N PHE A 498 -10.23 13.38 -21.11
CA PHE A 498 -10.87 12.56 -20.08
C PHE A 498 -12.26 13.11 -19.73
N TYR A 499 -12.42 14.44 -19.56
CA TYR A 499 -13.75 15.04 -19.34
C TYR A 499 -14.68 14.83 -20.53
N ARG A 500 -14.19 15.08 -21.76
CA ARG A 500 -14.98 14.92 -22.99
C ARG A 500 -15.44 13.46 -23.17
N ALA A 501 -14.56 12.51 -22.93
CA ALA A 501 -14.87 11.08 -23.00
C ALA A 501 -15.88 10.66 -21.92
N ARG A 502 -15.65 11.04 -20.65
CA ARG A 502 -16.59 10.76 -19.56
C ARG A 502 -17.97 11.36 -19.84
N ALA A 503 -18.04 12.58 -20.37
CA ALA A 503 -19.28 13.21 -20.78
C ALA A 503 -20.00 12.40 -21.88
N ALA A 504 -19.29 11.99 -22.94
CA ALA A 504 -19.86 11.22 -24.04
C ALA A 504 -20.38 9.84 -23.59
N ILE A 505 -19.63 9.14 -22.76
CA ILE A 505 -20.04 7.85 -22.17
C ILE A 505 -21.28 8.06 -21.29
N THR A 506 -21.24 9.07 -20.43
CA THR A 506 -22.34 9.34 -19.48
C THR A 506 -23.62 9.71 -20.22
N MET A 507 -23.55 10.60 -21.22
CA MET A 507 -24.71 10.95 -22.05
C MET A 507 -25.27 9.73 -22.78
N ARG A 508 -24.42 8.84 -23.29
CA ARG A 508 -24.88 7.59 -23.90
C ARG A 508 -25.64 6.71 -22.92
N LEU A 509 -25.10 6.52 -21.71
CA LEU A 509 -25.72 5.71 -20.66
C LEU A 509 -27.06 6.29 -20.20
N VAL A 510 -27.14 7.62 -20.08
CA VAL A 510 -28.38 8.34 -19.78
C VAL A 510 -29.41 8.12 -20.90
N GLU A 511 -29.06 8.42 -22.15
CA GLU A 511 -30.00 8.44 -23.27
C GLU A 511 -30.49 7.06 -23.72
N ARG A 512 -29.69 6.00 -23.48
CA ARG A 512 -29.97 4.65 -24.02
C ARG A 512 -30.13 3.56 -22.98
N HIS A 513 -29.60 3.76 -21.76
CA HIS A 513 -29.50 2.68 -20.76
C HIS A 513 -30.17 2.98 -19.43
N GLY A 514 -30.87 4.12 -19.33
CA GLY A 514 -31.72 4.47 -18.19
C GLY A 514 -30.95 4.94 -16.96
N PHE A 515 -29.75 5.49 -17.13
CA PHE A 515 -29.01 6.11 -16.04
C PHE A 515 -29.62 7.47 -15.70
N THR A 516 -30.00 7.68 -14.45
CA THR A 516 -30.64 8.92 -13.96
C THR A 516 -29.84 9.60 -12.86
N LEU A 517 -28.67 9.07 -12.52
CA LEU A 517 -27.80 9.59 -11.48
C LEU A 517 -26.38 9.78 -12.01
N VAL A 518 -25.84 10.99 -11.87
CA VAL A 518 -24.42 11.30 -12.01
C VAL A 518 -23.89 11.70 -10.65
N ALA A 519 -22.91 10.96 -10.14
CA ALA A 519 -22.27 11.22 -8.86
C ALA A 519 -20.79 11.54 -9.10
N ALA A 520 -20.28 12.64 -8.54
CA ALA A 520 -18.93 13.12 -8.81
C ALA A 520 -18.10 13.22 -7.52
N GLU A 521 -16.78 13.05 -7.64
CA GLU A 521 -15.76 13.42 -6.64
C GLU A 521 -15.70 14.95 -6.47
N ALA A 522 -16.81 15.48 -5.99
CA ALA A 522 -17.14 16.88 -5.88
C ALA A 522 -17.81 17.11 -4.55
N ASP A 523 -17.70 18.33 -4.05
CA ASP A 523 -18.41 18.76 -2.86
C ASP A 523 -19.92 18.70 -3.06
N TRP A 524 -20.61 18.17 -2.05
CA TRP A 524 -22.07 18.06 -2.07
C TRP A 524 -22.78 19.40 -2.35
N PRO A 525 -22.49 20.51 -1.64
CA PRO A 525 -23.18 21.79 -1.86
C PRO A 525 -22.95 22.38 -3.26
N ASP A 526 -21.73 22.25 -3.80
CA ASP A 526 -21.39 22.79 -5.12
C ASP A 526 -22.06 21.97 -6.24
N ALA A 527 -22.07 20.64 -6.10
CA ALA A 527 -22.78 19.74 -7.00
C ALA A 527 -24.31 19.94 -6.96
N ALA A 528 -24.88 20.24 -5.78
CA ALA A 528 -26.30 20.57 -5.65
C ALA A 528 -26.71 21.82 -6.44
N MET A 529 -25.78 22.77 -6.66
CA MET A 529 -26.05 23.92 -7.53
C MET A 529 -26.14 23.51 -9.01
N ILE A 530 -25.28 22.59 -9.47
CA ILE A 530 -25.37 21.98 -10.82
C ILE A 530 -26.70 21.25 -10.95
N ASP A 531 -27.08 20.41 -9.98
CA ASP A 531 -28.33 19.66 -9.99
C ASP A 531 -29.56 20.54 -10.16
N ARG A 532 -29.66 21.60 -9.35
CA ARG A 532 -30.75 22.57 -9.47
C ARG A 532 -30.76 23.23 -10.84
N TYR A 533 -29.59 23.55 -11.39
CA TYR A 533 -29.47 24.09 -12.73
C TYR A 533 -29.97 23.10 -13.78
N ILE A 534 -29.45 21.87 -13.84
CA ILE A 534 -29.84 20.90 -14.88
C ILE A 534 -31.32 20.46 -14.77
N ARG A 535 -31.92 20.51 -13.57
CA ARG A 535 -33.36 20.19 -13.36
C ARG A 535 -34.29 21.41 -13.47
N HIS A 536 -33.79 22.55 -13.95
CA HIS A 536 -34.56 23.79 -14.11
C HIS A 536 -35.22 24.31 -12.81
N ARG A 537 -34.62 24.00 -11.66
CA ARG A 537 -35.09 24.45 -10.34
C ARG A 537 -34.55 25.85 -10.04
N PRO A 538 -35.23 26.63 -9.17
CA PRO A 538 -34.70 27.90 -8.71
C PRO A 538 -33.32 27.73 -8.07
N GLY A 539 -32.38 28.59 -8.44
CA GLY A 539 -31.04 28.62 -7.86
C GLY A 539 -31.07 28.86 -6.34
N ALA A 540 -30.04 28.41 -5.63
CA ALA A 540 -29.89 28.68 -4.20
C ALA A 540 -29.80 30.18 -3.93
N SER A 541 -30.18 30.63 -2.72
CA SER A 541 -30.12 32.04 -2.33
C SER A 541 -28.68 32.54 -2.14
N SER A 542 -27.72 31.61 -2.08
CA SER A 542 -26.30 31.84 -1.87
C SER A 542 -25.67 32.76 -2.93
N ARG A 543 -24.88 33.73 -2.46
CA ARG A 543 -24.04 34.61 -3.30
C ARG A 543 -22.72 33.97 -3.72
N ARG A 544 -22.42 32.76 -3.24
CA ARG A 544 -21.16 32.04 -3.52
C ARG A 544 -21.22 31.37 -4.88
N LEU A 545 -20.13 31.47 -5.65
CA LEU A 545 -19.99 30.74 -6.90
C LEU A 545 -19.56 29.29 -6.58
N PRO A 546 -20.14 28.26 -7.21
CA PRO A 546 -19.75 26.87 -6.96
C PRO A 546 -18.31 26.62 -7.42
N PHE A 547 -17.61 25.67 -6.79
CA PHE A 547 -16.26 25.23 -7.14
C PHE A 547 -15.22 26.37 -7.14
N SER A 548 -15.38 27.34 -6.24
CA SER A 548 -14.47 28.48 -6.08
C SER A 548 -13.21 28.16 -5.24
N ARG A 549 -13.16 26.97 -4.63
CA ARG A 549 -12.02 26.49 -3.84
C ARG A 549 -10.92 25.89 -4.73
N PHE A 550 -9.74 25.71 -4.16
CA PHE A 550 -8.68 24.96 -4.81
C PHE A 550 -9.08 23.48 -4.99
N PRO A 551 -8.78 22.86 -6.15
CA PRO A 551 -8.37 23.49 -7.41
C PRO A 551 -9.55 24.12 -8.15
N THR A 552 -9.40 25.35 -8.64
CA THR A 552 -10.51 26.10 -9.24
C THR A 552 -10.87 25.66 -10.66
N TRP A 553 -10.07 24.79 -11.31
CA TRP A 553 -10.24 24.39 -12.71
C TRP A 553 -10.84 22.99 -12.90
N MET A 554 -10.79 22.14 -11.86
CA MET A 554 -11.19 20.72 -11.95
C MET A 554 -12.66 20.59 -12.37
N TRP A 555 -13.56 21.31 -11.70
CA TRP A 555 -14.99 21.31 -12.06
C TRP A 555 -15.43 22.60 -12.78
N ARG A 556 -14.59 23.64 -12.84
CA ARG A 556 -14.87 24.89 -13.58
C ARG A 556 -14.00 25.01 -14.82
N ASN A 557 -14.30 24.20 -15.78
CA ASN A 557 -13.71 24.25 -17.11
C ASN A 557 -14.81 24.19 -18.17
N ARG A 558 -14.44 24.45 -19.42
CA ARG A 558 -15.37 24.45 -20.55
C ARG A 558 -15.99 23.07 -20.77
N GLU A 559 -15.20 22.02 -20.60
CA GLU A 559 -15.64 20.63 -20.83
C GLU A 559 -16.78 20.23 -19.87
N VAL A 560 -16.69 20.62 -18.60
CA VAL A 560 -17.78 20.43 -17.62
C VAL A 560 -18.98 21.34 -17.92
N ASP A 561 -18.76 22.58 -18.34
CA ASP A 561 -19.84 23.51 -18.72
C ASP A 561 -20.67 22.96 -19.90
N ASP A 562 -20.00 22.44 -20.93
CA ASP A 562 -20.63 21.79 -22.08
C ASP A 562 -21.42 20.53 -21.68
N PHE A 563 -20.87 19.72 -20.76
CA PHE A 563 -21.56 18.54 -20.22
C PHE A 563 -22.80 18.91 -19.41
N VAL A 564 -22.69 19.91 -18.53
CA VAL A 564 -23.81 20.42 -17.72
C VAL A 564 -24.91 21.01 -18.61
N ALA A 565 -24.54 21.73 -19.68
CA ALA A 565 -25.49 22.21 -20.68
C ALA A 565 -26.22 21.05 -21.37
N SER A 566 -25.50 19.98 -21.74
CA SER A 566 -26.07 18.78 -22.36
C SER A 566 -27.06 18.05 -21.44
N LEU A 567 -26.72 17.90 -20.15
CA LEU A 567 -27.63 17.33 -19.14
C LEU A 567 -28.89 18.18 -18.96
N ARG A 568 -28.75 19.51 -18.92
CA ARG A 568 -29.89 20.43 -18.85
C ARG A 568 -30.81 20.27 -20.07
N ASP A 569 -30.24 20.24 -21.27
CA ASP A 569 -30.99 20.07 -22.51
C ASP A 569 -31.67 18.70 -22.61
N HIS A 570 -31.10 17.66 -22.00
CA HIS A 570 -31.73 16.35 -21.85
C HIS A 570 -32.90 16.42 -20.87
N ASN A 571 -32.69 16.96 -19.67
CA ASN A 571 -33.70 17.07 -18.62
C ASN A 571 -34.91 17.92 -19.02
N ALA A 572 -34.72 18.88 -19.93
CA ALA A 572 -35.81 19.67 -20.52
C ALA A 572 -36.78 18.83 -21.38
N LYS A 573 -36.40 17.62 -21.80
CA LYS A 573 -37.14 16.76 -22.74
C LYS A 573 -37.76 15.51 -22.09
N VAL A 574 -37.49 15.27 -20.80
CA VAL A 574 -37.95 14.08 -20.08
C VAL A 574 -38.82 14.48 -18.88
N GLU A 575 -39.62 13.54 -18.38
CA GLU A 575 -40.49 13.77 -17.24
C GLU A 575 -39.68 13.94 -15.94
N PRO A 576 -40.20 14.64 -14.91
CA PRO A 576 -39.45 14.94 -13.68
C PRO A 576 -38.82 13.73 -12.97
N ASP A 577 -39.49 12.57 -13.01
CA ASP A 577 -38.99 11.33 -12.37
C ASP A 577 -37.89 10.62 -13.19
N GLU A 578 -37.76 10.97 -14.48
CA GLU A 578 -36.73 10.46 -15.40
C GLU A 578 -35.55 11.42 -15.53
N GLN A 579 -35.64 12.62 -14.95
CA GLN A 579 -34.57 13.62 -15.00
C GLN A 579 -33.30 13.10 -14.33
N VAL A 580 -32.18 13.38 -14.98
CA VAL A 580 -30.85 13.15 -14.43
C VAL A 580 -30.65 14.07 -13.24
N ARG A 581 -30.17 13.48 -12.14
CA ARG A 581 -29.72 14.16 -10.92
C ARG A 581 -28.21 14.20 -10.86
N PHE A 582 -27.66 15.27 -10.30
CA PHE A 582 -26.21 15.46 -10.14
C PHE A 582 -25.85 15.57 -8.65
N HIS A 583 -24.95 14.72 -8.15
CA HIS A 583 -24.61 14.70 -6.73
C HIS A 583 -23.10 14.71 -6.52
N GLY A 584 -22.65 15.42 -5.49
CA GLY A 584 -21.28 15.34 -4.98
C GLY A 584 -21.16 14.17 -4.02
N LEU A 585 -19.97 13.58 -3.93
CA LEU A 585 -19.67 12.49 -2.99
C LEU A 585 -18.66 12.89 -1.92
N ASP A 586 -17.89 13.96 -2.15
CA ASP A 586 -16.69 14.29 -1.38
C ASP A 586 -17.01 15.07 -0.09
N LEU A 587 -16.07 15.07 0.87
CA LEU A 587 -16.30 15.50 2.25
C LEU A 587 -15.71 16.87 2.65
N TYR A 588 -15.04 17.59 1.74
CA TYR A 588 -14.22 18.75 2.12
C TYR A 588 -15.02 20.01 2.46
N SER A 589 -16.30 20.08 2.09
CA SER A 589 -17.14 21.28 2.19
C SER A 589 -17.90 21.42 3.51
N MET A 590 -17.21 21.32 4.65
CA MET A 590 -17.84 21.40 5.98
C MET A 590 -18.57 22.73 6.20
N THR A 591 -17.93 23.86 5.94
CA THR A 591 -18.49 25.20 6.20
C THR A 591 -19.72 25.46 5.31
N ALA A 592 -19.65 25.09 4.04
CA ALA A 592 -20.78 25.21 3.12
C ALA A 592 -21.94 24.28 3.50
N SER A 593 -21.63 23.08 4.00
CA SER A 593 -22.64 22.12 4.45
C SER A 593 -23.35 22.59 5.73
N ILE A 594 -22.63 23.20 6.68
CA ILE A 594 -23.24 23.85 7.85
C ILE A 594 -24.22 24.93 7.39
N ALA A 595 -23.81 25.80 6.45
CA ALA A 595 -24.67 26.86 5.93
C ALA A 595 -25.95 26.31 5.28
N ALA A 596 -25.84 25.24 4.49
CA ALA A 596 -26.99 24.58 3.84
C ALA A 596 -27.98 24.00 4.88
N VAL A 597 -27.48 23.33 5.92
CA VAL A 597 -28.32 22.82 7.02
C VAL A 597 -29.07 23.95 7.72
N LEU A 598 -28.38 25.05 8.03
CA LEU A 598 -28.96 26.19 8.72
C LEU A 598 -30.01 26.92 7.86
N GLU A 599 -29.75 27.12 6.57
CA GLU A 599 -30.70 27.74 5.62
C GLU A 599 -31.99 26.91 5.51
N TYR A 600 -31.87 25.58 5.43
CA TYR A 600 -33.03 24.69 5.42
C TYR A 600 -33.83 24.82 6.73
N LEU A 601 -33.17 24.69 7.88
CA LEU A 601 -33.82 24.76 9.19
C LEU A 601 -34.46 26.13 9.44
N ASP A 602 -33.85 27.24 9.02
CA ASP A 602 -34.46 28.57 9.16
C ASP A 602 -35.83 28.67 8.46
N ARG A 603 -36.00 27.94 7.35
CA ARG A 603 -37.25 27.90 6.59
C ARG A 603 -38.28 26.96 7.24
N VAL A 604 -37.86 25.77 7.69
CA VAL A 604 -38.81 24.71 8.10
C VAL A 604 -39.02 24.61 9.61
N ASP A 605 -38.00 24.91 10.41
CA ASP A 605 -38.02 24.88 11.88
C ASP A 605 -37.02 25.89 12.47
N PRO A 606 -37.42 27.18 12.61
CA PRO A 606 -36.55 28.22 13.15
C PRO A 606 -36.08 27.96 14.59
N ALA A 607 -36.76 27.09 15.35
CA ALA A 607 -36.32 26.73 16.70
C ALA A 607 -35.14 25.75 16.63
N ALA A 608 -35.25 24.69 15.83
CA ALA A 608 -34.15 23.79 15.53
C ALA A 608 -32.95 24.53 14.89
N ALA A 609 -33.21 25.53 14.04
CA ALA A 609 -32.16 26.36 13.44
C ALA A 609 -31.33 27.15 14.48
N ARG A 610 -31.96 27.63 15.56
CA ARG A 610 -31.24 28.32 16.65
C ARG A 610 -30.37 27.35 17.44
N GLU A 611 -30.86 26.14 17.67
CA GLU A 611 -30.13 25.09 18.38
C GLU A 611 -28.96 24.55 17.54
N ALA A 612 -29.17 24.33 16.25
CA ALA A 612 -28.10 23.94 15.31
C ALA A 612 -26.97 24.97 15.26
N ARG A 613 -27.28 26.28 15.23
CA ARG A 613 -26.27 27.35 15.32
C ARG A 613 -25.46 27.28 16.62
N GLN A 614 -26.12 27.04 17.75
CA GLN A 614 -25.43 26.91 19.03
C GLN A 614 -24.48 25.69 19.03
N ARG A 615 -24.88 24.59 18.42
CA ARG A 615 -24.11 23.34 18.36
C ARG A 615 -22.93 23.41 17.38
N TYR A 616 -23.13 24.04 16.22
CA TYR A 616 -22.04 24.28 15.26
C TYR A 616 -21.09 25.39 15.67
N GLY A 617 -21.48 26.26 16.61
CA GLY A 617 -20.66 27.40 17.06
C GLY A 617 -19.29 27.04 17.66
N CYS A 618 -19.02 25.76 17.97
CA CYS A 618 -17.68 25.32 18.37
C CYS A 618 -16.71 25.15 17.18
N ILE A 619 -17.24 25.02 15.95
CA ILE A 619 -16.49 24.94 14.69
C ILE A 619 -16.22 26.35 14.14
N ASP A 620 -17.12 27.32 14.36
CA ASP A 620 -17.02 28.69 13.85
C ASP A 620 -15.63 29.33 13.99
N PRO A 621 -14.91 29.22 15.13
CA PRO A 621 -13.57 29.80 15.28
C PRO A 621 -12.51 29.20 14.33
N TRP A 622 -12.78 28.03 13.78
CA TRP A 622 -11.89 27.21 12.96
C TRP A 622 -12.34 27.09 11.51
N SER A 623 -13.47 27.71 11.14
CA SER A 623 -14.05 27.65 9.78
C SER A 623 -13.11 28.07 8.65
N GLN A 624 -12.00 28.75 8.96
CA GLN A 624 -10.96 29.13 8.00
C GLN A 624 -9.63 28.37 8.18
N GLU A 625 -9.49 27.54 9.23
CA GLU A 625 -8.29 26.76 9.56
C GLU A 625 -8.66 25.39 10.19
N LEU A 626 -9.41 24.55 9.47
CA LEU A 626 -9.90 23.25 10.01
C LEU A 626 -8.78 22.27 10.39
N ALA A 627 -7.59 22.37 9.79
CA ALA A 627 -6.44 21.62 10.24
C ALA A 627 -5.89 22.09 11.60
N ALA A 628 -6.01 23.39 11.91
CA ALA A 628 -5.71 23.89 13.24
C ALA A 628 -6.69 23.33 14.28
N TYR A 629 -7.96 23.11 13.91
CA TYR A 629 -8.91 22.36 14.73
C TYR A 629 -8.43 20.92 14.98
N GLY A 630 -8.02 20.22 13.91
CA GLY A 630 -7.44 18.88 14.02
C GLY A 630 -6.25 18.82 15.00
N ARG A 631 -5.30 19.76 14.90
CA ARG A 631 -4.17 19.87 15.86
C ARG A 631 -4.61 20.21 17.28
N ALA A 632 -5.57 21.13 17.44
CA ALA A 632 -6.08 21.54 18.74
C ALA A 632 -6.78 20.38 19.47
N SER A 633 -7.48 19.52 18.72
CA SER A 633 -8.17 18.33 19.25
C SER A 633 -7.22 17.32 19.93
N LEU A 634 -5.92 17.35 19.61
CA LEU A 634 -4.88 16.51 20.23
C LEU A 634 -4.48 16.97 21.65
N SER A 635 -4.87 18.18 22.06
CA SER A 635 -4.48 18.75 23.35
C SER A 635 -5.44 18.35 24.47
N ARG A 636 -4.91 17.87 25.62
CA ARG A 636 -5.73 17.54 26.80
C ARG A 636 -6.53 18.77 27.27
N GLY A 637 -7.86 18.65 27.28
CA GLY A 637 -8.77 19.66 27.81
C GLY A 637 -9.55 20.46 26.77
N TYR A 638 -9.39 20.18 25.47
CA TYR A 638 -10.21 20.81 24.43
C TYR A 638 -11.59 20.14 24.33
N ALA A 639 -12.66 20.94 24.27
CA ALA A 639 -14.03 20.43 24.11
C ALA A 639 -14.22 19.93 22.68
N LEU A 640 -14.51 18.62 22.52
CA LEU A 640 -14.73 18.01 21.22
C LEU A 640 -16.08 18.45 20.64
N CYS A 641 -16.08 18.95 19.39
CA CYS A 641 -17.30 19.32 18.65
C CYS A 641 -18.15 18.11 18.23
N GLU A 642 -17.59 16.90 18.33
CA GLU A 642 -18.22 15.64 17.95
C GLU A 642 -19.66 15.48 18.50
N ALA A 643 -19.84 15.59 19.82
CA ALA A 643 -21.15 15.36 20.43
C ALA A 643 -22.22 16.39 19.99
N PRO A 644 -21.94 17.72 20.00
CA PRO A 644 -22.85 18.72 19.43
C PRO A 644 -23.19 18.50 17.96
N VAL A 645 -22.20 18.19 17.10
CA VAL A 645 -22.39 17.98 15.65
C VAL A 645 -23.25 16.75 15.39
N MET A 646 -22.92 15.62 16.02
CA MET A 646 -23.68 14.38 15.91
C MET A 646 -25.11 14.55 16.39
N ARG A 647 -25.33 15.37 17.42
CA ARG A 647 -26.69 15.64 17.92
C ARG A 647 -27.55 16.38 16.90
N THR A 648 -26.99 17.32 16.14
CA THR A 648 -27.73 18.01 15.06
C THR A 648 -28.16 17.04 13.96
N LEU A 649 -27.29 16.11 13.56
CA LEU A 649 -27.65 15.06 12.60
C LEU A 649 -28.76 14.14 13.15
N LEU A 650 -28.63 13.70 14.40
CA LEU A 650 -29.62 12.82 15.03
C LEU A 650 -31.01 13.49 15.13
N ASP A 651 -31.07 14.78 15.48
CA ASP A 651 -32.34 15.48 15.60
C ASP A 651 -33.03 15.70 14.23
N LEU A 652 -32.25 15.93 13.17
CA LEU A 652 -32.76 15.96 11.78
C LEU A 652 -33.34 14.61 11.37
N LEU A 653 -32.62 13.50 11.63
CA LEU A 653 -33.09 12.14 11.33
C LEU A 653 -34.33 11.77 12.16
N GLN A 654 -34.38 12.15 13.44
CA GLN A 654 -35.56 11.91 14.29
C GLN A 654 -36.80 12.67 13.80
N SER A 655 -36.60 13.78 13.09
CA SER A 655 -37.67 14.62 12.55
C SER A 655 -38.06 14.24 11.10
N GLU A 656 -37.51 13.15 10.55
CA GLU A 656 -37.72 12.70 9.17
C GLU A 656 -39.21 12.58 8.82
N LEU A 657 -40.02 11.93 9.66
CA LEU A 657 -41.46 11.77 9.43
C LEU A 657 -42.20 13.11 9.33
N LEU A 658 -41.72 14.17 9.99
CA LEU A 658 -42.35 15.49 10.01
C LEU A 658 -41.89 16.37 8.83
N TYR A 659 -40.61 16.30 8.47
CA TYR A 659 -40.00 17.17 7.47
C TYR A 659 -40.03 16.57 6.06
N ALA A 660 -39.79 15.26 5.90
CA ALA A 660 -39.77 14.59 4.60
C ALA A 660 -41.14 14.64 3.89
N ALA A 661 -42.24 14.63 4.65
CA ALA A 661 -43.60 14.74 4.13
C ALA A 661 -43.93 16.12 3.50
N ARG A 662 -43.10 17.15 3.76
CA ARG A 662 -43.31 18.53 3.27
C ARG A 662 -42.33 18.94 2.17
N ASP A 663 -41.06 18.55 2.29
CA ASP A 663 -39.95 19.09 1.50
C ASP A 663 -38.96 18.00 1.03
N GLY A 664 -39.44 16.78 0.73
CA GLY A 664 -38.64 15.55 0.58
C GLY A 664 -37.26 15.65 -0.10
N ASP A 665 -37.09 16.40 -1.20
CA ASP A 665 -35.79 16.64 -1.86
C ASP A 665 -34.88 17.58 -1.06
N GLU A 666 -35.41 18.70 -0.55
CA GLU A 666 -34.64 19.65 0.28
C GLU A 666 -34.32 19.08 1.66
N PHE A 667 -35.21 18.23 2.21
CA PHE A 667 -34.93 17.52 3.46
C PHE A 667 -33.76 16.54 3.30
N PHE A 668 -33.75 15.77 2.21
CA PHE A 668 -32.64 14.86 1.93
C PHE A 668 -31.32 15.61 1.74
N ASP A 669 -31.35 16.72 1.00
CA ASP A 669 -30.19 17.59 0.85
C ASP A 669 -29.67 18.06 2.22
N ALA A 670 -30.54 18.55 3.09
CA ALA A 670 -30.15 18.97 4.45
C ALA A 670 -29.59 17.82 5.31
N VAL A 671 -30.17 16.62 5.23
CA VAL A 671 -29.67 15.44 5.94
C VAL A 671 -28.28 15.03 5.44
N GLN A 672 -28.05 15.07 4.12
CA GLN A 672 -26.75 14.73 3.56
C GLN A 672 -25.68 15.74 3.94
N ASN A 673 -25.99 17.03 3.89
CA ASN A 673 -25.11 18.07 4.42
C ASN A 673 -24.79 17.84 5.91
N ALA A 674 -25.78 17.46 6.73
CA ALA A 674 -25.53 17.15 8.15
C ALA A 674 -24.64 15.92 8.36
N ARG A 675 -24.78 14.88 7.53
CA ARG A 675 -23.88 13.70 7.52
C ARG A 675 -22.47 14.07 7.10
N LEU A 676 -22.33 14.93 6.09
CA LEU A 676 -21.04 15.45 5.63
C LEU A 676 -20.34 16.19 6.78
N VAL A 677 -21.02 17.11 7.47
CA VAL A 677 -20.43 17.84 8.61
C VAL A 677 -19.92 16.89 9.70
N ALA A 678 -20.70 15.85 10.04
CA ALA A 678 -20.29 14.84 11.03
C ALA A 678 -19.05 14.04 10.59
N ASN A 679 -19.01 13.60 9.33
CA ASN A 679 -17.87 12.85 8.81
C ASN A 679 -16.63 13.74 8.62
N ALA A 680 -16.81 14.97 8.18
CA ALA A 680 -15.73 15.94 8.01
C ALA A 680 -15.11 16.33 9.37
N GLU A 681 -15.91 16.47 10.44
CA GLU A 681 -15.37 16.72 11.79
C GLU A 681 -14.44 15.58 12.22
N ARG A 682 -14.88 14.33 12.01
CA ARG A 682 -14.07 13.15 12.28
C ARG A 682 -12.82 13.10 11.41
N TYR A 683 -12.93 13.42 10.12
CA TYR A 683 -11.81 13.46 9.18
C TYR A 683 -10.68 14.36 9.66
N TYR A 684 -10.98 15.63 9.97
CA TYR A 684 -9.96 16.59 10.40
C TYR A 684 -9.31 16.20 11.74
N ARG A 685 -10.01 15.45 12.58
CA ARG A 685 -9.45 14.90 13.83
C ARG A 685 -8.48 13.74 13.59
N VAL A 686 -8.82 12.79 12.71
CA VAL A 686 -7.98 11.60 12.44
C VAL A 686 -6.79 11.90 11.52
N MET A 687 -6.84 13.01 10.78
CA MET A 687 -5.80 13.49 9.87
C MET A 687 -4.38 13.53 10.48
N TYR A 688 -4.25 13.69 11.80
CA TYR A 688 -2.96 13.75 12.51
C TYR A 688 -2.50 12.42 13.14
N TYR A 689 -3.32 11.36 13.05
CA TYR A 689 -3.02 10.04 13.63
C TYR A 689 -2.49 9.03 12.60
N GLY A 690 -2.82 9.18 11.29
CA GLY A 690 -2.28 8.36 10.21
C GLY A 690 -2.90 8.65 8.84
N SER A 691 -2.10 8.56 7.75
CA SER A 691 -2.55 8.88 6.39
C SER A 691 -3.63 7.92 5.87
N HIS A 692 -3.49 6.61 6.11
CA HIS A 692 -4.44 5.59 5.64
C HIS A 692 -5.81 5.68 6.34
N GLU A 693 -5.88 6.04 7.62
CA GLU A 693 -7.16 6.20 8.33
C GLU A 693 -7.99 7.36 7.76
N SER A 694 -7.33 8.47 7.43
CA SER A 694 -8.00 9.63 6.80
C SER A 694 -8.48 9.33 5.38
N TRP A 695 -7.68 8.58 4.61
CA TRP A 695 -8.05 8.10 3.28
C TRP A 695 -9.27 7.19 3.33
N ASN A 696 -9.22 6.16 4.18
CA ASN A 696 -10.28 5.16 4.30
C ASN A 696 -11.60 5.80 4.75
N LEU A 697 -11.54 6.80 5.63
CA LEU A 697 -12.73 7.56 6.03
C LEU A 697 -13.34 8.32 4.85
N ARG A 698 -12.51 8.95 4.00
CA ARG A 698 -12.96 9.71 2.83
C ARG A 698 -13.67 8.82 1.82
N ASP A 699 -13.05 7.73 1.41
CA ASP A 699 -13.63 6.84 0.42
C ASP A 699 -14.85 6.07 0.95
N SER A 700 -14.84 5.71 2.25
CA SER A 700 -16.04 5.16 2.91
C SER A 700 -17.18 6.17 2.90
N HIS A 701 -16.90 7.46 3.12
CA HIS A 701 -17.92 8.51 3.03
C HIS A 701 -18.48 8.61 1.62
N MET A 702 -17.64 8.67 0.58
CA MET A 702 -18.09 8.72 -0.81
C MET A 702 -18.99 7.54 -1.17
N PHE A 703 -18.60 6.33 -0.75
CA PHE A 703 -19.38 5.12 -0.98
C PHE A 703 -20.74 5.12 -0.24
N GLU A 704 -20.76 5.48 1.03
CA GLU A 704 -22.01 5.56 1.81
C GLU A 704 -22.94 6.65 1.26
N THR A 705 -22.40 7.79 0.81
CA THR A 705 -23.17 8.83 0.12
C THR A 705 -23.78 8.29 -1.18
N LEU A 706 -23.00 7.56 -1.99
CA LEU A 706 -23.52 6.91 -3.21
C LEU A 706 -24.66 5.94 -2.89
N LYS A 707 -24.53 5.11 -1.85
CA LYS A 707 -25.58 4.19 -1.39
C LYS A 707 -26.86 4.93 -1.03
N HIS A 708 -26.76 6.00 -0.23
CA HIS A 708 -27.94 6.78 0.15
C HIS A 708 -28.66 7.39 -1.06
N VAL A 709 -27.92 7.84 -2.07
CA VAL A 709 -28.52 8.43 -3.28
C VAL A 709 -29.17 7.35 -4.15
N LEU A 710 -28.53 6.17 -4.28
CA LEU A 710 -29.11 5.00 -4.94
C LEU A 710 -30.39 4.52 -4.25
N ASP A 711 -30.36 4.37 -2.92
CA ASP A 711 -31.49 3.91 -2.11
C ASP A 711 -32.68 4.88 -2.20
N ARG A 712 -32.41 6.19 -2.25
CA ARG A 712 -33.44 7.21 -2.49
C ARG A 712 -34.11 7.05 -3.85
N GLY A 713 -33.34 6.72 -4.88
CA GLY A 713 -33.87 6.46 -6.22
C GLY A 713 -34.61 5.12 -6.33
N GLY A 714 -34.38 4.20 -5.41
CA GLY A 714 -34.95 2.86 -5.42
C GLY A 714 -34.04 1.80 -6.07
N PRO A 715 -34.45 0.52 -6.03
CA PRO A 715 -33.59 -0.62 -6.38
C PRO A 715 -33.12 -0.61 -7.85
N ASP A 716 -33.91 -0.03 -8.75
CA ASP A 716 -33.62 0.01 -10.20
C ASP A 716 -32.82 1.26 -10.62
N THR A 717 -32.48 2.15 -9.67
CA THR A 717 -31.69 3.34 -10.00
C THR A 717 -30.27 2.96 -10.39
N LYS A 718 -29.82 3.54 -11.52
CA LYS A 718 -28.47 3.37 -12.05
C LYS A 718 -27.68 4.66 -11.97
N ALA A 719 -26.39 4.54 -11.66
CA ALA A 719 -25.50 5.67 -11.43
C ALA A 719 -24.23 5.61 -12.28
N VAL A 720 -23.82 6.76 -12.81
CA VAL A 720 -22.47 6.97 -13.32
C VAL A 720 -21.68 7.74 -12.26
N VAL A 721 -20.54 7.20 -11.85
CA VAL A 721 -19.65 7.84 -10.86
C VAL A 721 -18.43 8.41 -11.58
N TRP A 722 -18.08 9.67 -11.33
CA TRP A 722 -16.88 10.31 -11.86
C TRP A 722 -15.93 10.59 -10.70
N ALA A 723 -14.78 9.92 -10.68
CA ALA A 723 -13.73 10.17 -9.70
C ALA A 723 -12.36 9.83 -10.30
N HIS A 724 -11.27 10.15 -9.62
CA HIS A 724 -9.93 9.79 -10.07
C HIS A 724 -9.73 8.26 -10.16
N ASN A 725 -8.80 7.79 -11.00
CA ASN A 725 -8.43 6.37 -11.10
C ASN A 725 -8.12 5.74 -9.72
N SER A 726 -7.43 6.49 -8.85
CA SER A 726 -7.11 6.06 -7.47
C SER A 726 -8.34 5.80 -6.59
N HIS A 727 -9.49 6.38 -6.93
CA HIS A 727 -10.75 6.18 -6.22
C HIS A 727 -11.57 5.04 -6.83
N ILE A 728 -11.61 4.92 -8.16
CA ILE A 728 -12.54 4.01 -8.85
C ILE A 728 -11.98 2.63 -9.18
N GLY A 729 -10.66 2.45 -9.23
CA GLY A 729 -10.04 1.13 -9.41
C GLY A 729 -10.27 0.23 -8.18
N ASP A 730 -10.13 -1.07 -8.30
CA ASP A 730 -10.17 -1.96 -7.12
C ASP A 730 -8.84 -1.89 -6.35
N ALA A 731 -8.82 -1.13 -5.25
CA ALA A 731 -7.60 -0.85 -4.47
C ALA A 731 -6.82 -2.10 -4.03
N ARG A 732 -7.47 -3.26 -3.87
CA ARG A 732 -6.82 -4.53 -3.48
C ARG A 732 -5.72 -4.96 -4.45
N PHE A 733 -5.78 -4.48 -5.69
CA PHE A 733 -4.87 -4.82 -6.77
C PHE A 733 -3.87 -3.71 -7.09
N THR A 734 -3.72 -2.74 -6.18
CA THR A 734 -2.76 -1.62 -6.25
C THR A 734 -1.91 -1.56 -4.98
N ASP A 735 -0.85 -0.75 -4.95
CA ASP A 735 -0.10 -0.50 -3.70
C ASP A 735 -0.97 0.13 -2.59
N MET A 736 -2.10 0.78 -2.94
CA MET A 736 -3.01 1.35 -1.95
C MET A 736 -3.54 0.27 -1.01
N GLY A 737 -4.19 -0.76 -1.56
CA GLY A 737 -4.73 -1.86 -0.76
C GLY A 737 -3.64 -2.80 -0.25
N SER A 738 -2.69 -3.17 -1.11
CA SER A 738 -1.71 -4.23 -0.79
C SER A 738 -0.58 -3.80 0.13
N ALA A 739 -0.13 -2.53 0.06
CA ALA A 739 1.01 -2.05 0.83
C ALA A 739 0.65 -0.97 1.87
N ARG A 740 -0.37 -0.13 1.60
CA ARG A 740 -0.74 1.01 2.46
C ARG A 740 -1.95 0.78 3.35
N GLY A 741 -2.71 -0.31 3.13
CA GLY A 741 -3.96 -0.56 3.86
C GLY A 741 -5.06 0.47 3.54
N GLU A 742 -4.97 1.10 2.37
CA GLU A 742 -5.89 2.10 1.86
C GLU A 742 -7.00 1.42 1.05
N LEU A 743 -8.26 1.76 1.32
CA LEU A 743 -9.44 1.32 0.57
C LEU A 743 -9.94 2.44 -0.34
N ASN A 744 -10.73 2.11 -1.36
CA ASN A 744 -11.34 3.11 -2.23
C ASN A 744 -12.78 2.78 -2.62
N ILE A 745 -13.51 3.76 -3.16
CA ILE A 745 -14.91 3.59 -3.59
C ILE A 745 -15.07 2.48 -4.66
N GLY A 746 -14.08 2.29 -5.52
CA GLY A 746 -14.05 1.23 -6.54
C GLY A 746 -14.09 -0.16 -5.93
N GLN A 747 -13.21 -0.44 -4.97
CA GLN A 747 -13.22 -1.67 -4.18
C GLN A 747 -14.55 -1.86 -3.45
N LEU A 748 -15.04 -0.83 -2.74
CA LEU A 748 -16.29 -0.93 -1.98
C LEU A 748 -17.50 -1.21 -2.88
N CYS A 749 -17.57 -0.56 -4.04
CA CYS A 749 -18.59 -0.83 -5.05
C CYS A 749 -18.49 -2.27 -5.59
N ARG A 750 -17.27 -2.78 -5.80
CA ARG A 750 -17.07 -4.17 -6.23
C ARG A 750 -17.53 -5.17 -5.17
N GLU A 751 -17.24 -4.91 -3.90
CA GLU A 751 -17.61 -5.79 -2.78
C GLU A 751 -19.13 -5.82 -2.55
N GLU A 752 -19.81 -4.68 -2.68
CA GLU A 752 -21.26 -4.57 -2.48
C GLU A 752 -22.07 -5.00 -3.71
N PHE A 753 -21.71 -4.51 -4.90
CA PHE A 753 -22.51 -4.70 -6.12
C PHE A 753 -21.96 -5.79 -7.05
N GLY A 754 -20.79 -6.37 -6.75
CA GLY A 754 -20.17 -7.42 -7.55
C GLY A 754 -19.96 -7.00 -9.01
N ARG A 755 -20.51 -7.79 -9.94
CA ARG A 755 -20.43 -7.50 -11.40
C ARG A 755 -21.39 -6.41 -11.87
N GLN A 756 -22.29 -5.93 -11.01
CA GLN A 756 -23.14 -4.79 -11.31
C GLN A 756 -22.42 -3.44 -11.08
N ALA A 757 -21.22 -3.46 -10.51
CA ALA A 757 -20.27 -2.36 -10.56
C ALA A 757 -19.28 -2.60 -11.70
N VAL A 758 -19.22 -1.66 -12.64
CA VAL A 758 -18.25 -1.65 -13.75
C VAL A 758 -17.24 -0.53 -13.51
N LEU A 759 -15.95 -0.88 -13.46
CA LEU A 759 -14.84 0.04 -13.19
C LEU A 759 -14.09 0.32 -14.49
N ILE A 760 -14.03 1.58 -14.92
CA ILE A 760 -13.39 1.98 -16.19
C ILE A 760 -12.29 3.00 -15.91
N GLY A 761 -11.03 2.57 -16.01
CA GLY A 761 -9.85 3.42 -15.86
C GLY A 761 -9.50 4.18 -17.15
N PHE A 762 -8.77 5.28 -17.02
CA PHE A 762 -8.29 6.05 -18.17
C PHE A 762 -6.77 6.26 -18.09
N GLY A 763 -6.08 6.39 -19.23
CA GLY A 763 -4.63 6.61 -19.26
C GLY A 763 -4.16 7.48 -20.42
N THR A 764 -2.95 8.01 -20.29
CA THR A 764 -2.26 8.76 -21.34
C THR A 764 -0.74 8.55 -21.33
N HIS A 765 -0.13 8.61 -22.52
CA HIS A 765 1.33 8.55 -22.65
C HIS A 765 1.97 9.91 -22.41
N SER A 766 1.48 10.96 -23.06
CA SER A 766 2.09 12.30 -23.04
C SER A 766 1.08 13.41 -23.31
N GLY A 767 1.54 14.66 -23.31
CA GLY A 767 0.72 15.82 -23.66
C GLY A 767 0.81 16.93 -22.63
N THR A 768 -0.32 17.59 -22.33
CA THR A 768 -0.40 18.62 -21.30
C THR A 768 -1.54 18.38 -20.32
N VAL A 769 -1.37 18.89 -19.09
CA VAL A 769 -2.34 18.77 -17.99
C VAL A 769 -2.43 20.10 -17.24
N ALA A 770 -3.63 20.48 -16.80
CA ALA A 770 -3.83 21.58 -15.88
C ALA A 770 -3.58 21.10 -14.44
N ALA A 771 -2.51 21.60 -13.80
CA ALA A 771 -2.14 21.19 -12.45
C ALA A 771 -1.36 22.32 -11.76
N ALA A 772 -1.30 22.30 -10.42
CA ALA A 772 -0.46 23.21 -9.65
C ALA A 772 0.89 22.57 -9.28
N SER A 773 1.86 23.39 -8.87
CA SER A 773 3.13 22.93 -8.30
C SER A 773 3.07 22.62 -6.81
N GLU A 774 2.17 23.30 -6.09
CA GLU A 774 1.95 23.18 -4.66
C GLU A 774 0.44 23.30 -4.37
N TRP A 775 0.01 22.83 -3.20
CA TRP A 775 -1.34 23.11 -2.70
C TRP A 775 -1.59 24.62 -2.66
N ASP A 776 -2.80 25.02 -3.05
CA ASP A 776 -3.24 26.42 -3.16
C ASP A 776 -2.46 27.30 -4.17
N ALA A 777 -1.47 26.76 -4.88
CA ALA A 777 -0.78 27.51 -5.92
C ALA A 777 -1.67 27.69 -7.16
N PRO A 778 -1.42 28.72 -7.99
CA PRO A 778 -2.15 28.93 -9.23
C PRO A 778 -2.05 27.72 -10.17
N MET A 779 -3.10 27.53 -10.98
CA MET A 779 -3.08 26.54 -12.07
C MET A 779 -1.96 26.85 -13.07
N GLU A 780 -1.23 25.81 -13.47
CA GLU A 780 -0.28 25.85 -14.56
C GLU A 780 -0.68 24.83 -15.64
N VAL A 781 -0.36 25.13 -16.90
CA VAL A 781 -0.40 24.12 -17.98
C VAL A 781 0.96 23.44 -18.00
N LYS A 782 1.01 22.19 -17.54
CA LYS A 782 2.23 21.41 -17.39
C LYS A 782 2.34 20.35 -18.48
N THR A 783 3.57 20.04 -18.87
CA THR A 783 3.86 18.97 -19.83
C THR A 783 3.89 17.63 -19.10
N VAL A 784 3.04 16.69 -19.52
CA VAL A 784 3.06 15.31 -19.04
C VAL A 784 4.26 14.61 -19.65
N ARG A 785 5.12 14.01 -18.82
CA ARG A 785 6.28 13.27 -19.30
C ARG A 785 5.83 12.05 -20.13
N PRO A 786 6.59 11.62 -21.14
CA PRO A 786 6.37 10.32 -21.78
C PRO A 786 6.26 9.20 -20.76
N SER A 787 5.39 8.21 -21.01
CA SER A 787 5.24 7.08 -20.11
C SER A 787 6.54 6.31 -19.91
N ARG A 788 6.66 5.67 -18.75
CA ARG A 788 7.87 4.91 -18.41
C ARG A 788 7.87 3.55 -19.10
N PRO A 789 9.02 3.03 -19.53
CA PRO A 789 9.10 1.73 -20.22
C PRO A 789 8.58 0.53 -19.41
N ASP A 790 8.52 0.65 -18.09
CA ASP A 790 8.06 -0.37 -17.13
C ASP A 790 6.59 -0.22 -16.73
N SER A 791 5.82 0.66 -17.40
CA SER A 791 4.43 0.99 -17.06
C SER A 791 3.40 0.44 -18.06
N TYR A 792 2.14 0.32 -17.65
CA TYR A 792 1.05 -0.06 -18.55
C TYR A 792 0.85 0.96 -19.68
N GLU A 793 1.08 2.25 -19.40
CA GLU A 793 0.99 3.31 -20.41
C GLU A 793 2.02 3.13 -21.53
N ALA A 794 3.21 2.56 -21.26
CA ALA A 794 4.17 2.24 -22.32
C ALA A 794 3.69 1.06 -23.20
N LEU A 795 3.03 0.07 -22.62
CA LEU A 795 2.39 -1.00 -23.39
C LEU A 795 1.25 -0.43 -24.27
N CYS A 796 0.41 0.44 -23.71
CA CYS A 796 -0.67 1.11 -24.45
C CYS A 796 -0.14 1.99 -25.57
N HIS A 797 0.90 2.80 -25.31
CA HIS A 797 1.58 3.60 -26.33
C HIS A 797 2.14 2.74 -27.46
N GLY A 798 2.74 1.59 -27.12
CA GLY A 798 3.31 0.65 -28.09
C GLY A 798 2.29 0.09 -29.09
N VAL A 799 1.00 0.10 -28.75
CA VAL A 799 -0.08 -0.31 -29.67
C VAL A 799 -0.06 0.53 -30.95
N GLY A 800 0.24 1.84 -30.84
CA GLY A 800 0.31 2.77 -31.97
C GLY A 800 -1.05 3.34 -32.40
N GLU A 801 -2.11 3.06 -31.63
CA GLU A 801 -3.44 3.64 -31.83
C GLU A 801 -3.60 4.90 -30.98
N LYS A 802 -4.11 5.98 -31.58
CA LYS A 802 -4.24 7.29 -30.90
C LYS A 802 -5.17 7.25 -29.69
N ARG A 803 -6.19 6.40 -29.76
CA ARG A 803 -7.21 6.23 -28.73
C ARG A 803 -7.93 4.91 -28.93
N PHE A 804 -8.23 4.22 -27.83
CA PHE A 804 -8.92 2.95 -27.88
C PHE A 804 -9.57 2.61 -26.54
N LEU A 805 -10.48 1.64 -26.59
CA LEU A 805 -11.04 0.94 -25.44
C LEU A 805 -10.41 -0.45 -25.37
N LEU A 806 -9.91 -0.83 -24.20
CA LEU A 806 -9.52 -2.19 -23.88
C LEU A 806 -10.57 -2.77 -22.91
N ASP A 807 -11.45 -3.65 -23.39
CA ASP A 807 -12.38 -4.39 -22.53
C ASP A 807 -11.67 -5.61 -21.92
N MET A 808 -11.64 -5.69 -20.60
CA MET A 808 -10.91 -6.70 -19.82
C MET A 808 -11.84 -7.67 -19.09
N ARG A 809 -13.12 -7.71 -19.49
CA ARG A 809 -14.10 -8.70 -19.01
C ARG A 809 -13.82 -10.08 -19.66
N GLN A 810 -14.83 -10.93 -19.78
CA GLN A 810 -14.63 -12.38 -19.96
C GLN A 810 -14.07 -12.82 -21.32
N ASP A 811 -14.09 -11.95 -22.33
CA ASP A 811 -13.70 -12.29 -23.71
C ASP A 811 -12.24 -11.94 -24.06
N MET A 812 -11.46 -11.46 -23.09
CA MET A 812 -10.04 -11.21 -23.28
C MET A 812 -9.26 -12.52 -23.47
N ASP A 813 -8.36 -12.54 -24.45
CA ASP A 813 -7.42 -13.65 -24.66
C ASP A 813 -6.73 -14.06 -23.34
N PRO A 814 -6.79 -15.33 -22.92
CA PRO A 814 -6.24 -15.76 -21.63
C PRO A 814 -4.74 -15.50 -21.48
N ALA A 815 -3.96 -15.60 -22.56
CA ALA A 815 -2.52 -15.33 -22.52
C ALA A 815 -2.24 -13.84 -22.35
N LEU A 816 -3.02 -12.97 -23.03
CA LEU A 816 -2.96 -11.52 -22.81
C LEU A 816 -3.39 -11.15 -21.39
N ARG A 817 -4.50 -11.71 -20.89
CA ARG A 817 -4.97 -11.47 -19.51
C ARG A 817 -3.91 -11.85 -18.48
N ARG A 818 -3.23 -12.99 -18.67
CA ARG A 818 -2.15 -13.44 -17.80
C ARG A 818 -0.96 -12.47 -17.86
N ALA A 819 -0.55 -12.03 -19.05
CA ALA A 819 0.57 -11.10 -19.20
C ALA A 819 0.29 -9.70 -18.62
N LEU A 820 -0.98 -9.25 -18.66
CA LEU A 820 -1.41 -7.99 -18.04
C LEU A 820 -1.62 -8.10 -16.53
N ARG A 821 -1.65 -9.31 -15.96
CA ARG A 821 -1.72 -9.53 -14.50
C ARG A 821 -0.36 -9.36 -13.79
N ASP A 822 0.74 -9.32 -14.54
CA ASP A 822 2.04 -9.01 -13.96
C ASP A 822 2.02 -7.58 -13.41
N PRO A 823 2.32 -7.33 -12.12
CA PRO A 823 2.29 -5.99 -11.57
C PRO A 823 3.22 -5.03 -12.33
N ARG A 824 2.68 -3.88 -12.75
CA ARG A 824 3.42 -2.81 -13.44
C ARG A 824 3.03 -1.46 -12.89
N LEU A 825 3.84 -0.45 -13.21
CA LEU A 825 3.51 0.92 -12.83
C LEU A 825 2.29 1.42 -13.61
N GLU A 826 1.41 2.12 -12.92
CA GLU A 826 0.31 2.93 -13.46
C GLU A 826 0.45 4.37 -12.95
N ARG A 827 0.13 5.33 -13.81
CA ARG A 827 0.23 6.77 -13.58
C ARG A 827 -1.05 7.34 -12.98
N TYR A 828 -0.87 8.14 -11.94
CA TYR A 828 -1.94 8.81 -11.21
C TYR A 828 -1.54 10.28 -10.97
N ILE A 829 -2.03 11.21 -11.78
CA ILE A 829 -1.72 12.65 -11.68
C ILE A 829 -2.87 13.39 -11.00
N GLY A 830 -2.71 13.71 -9.71
CA GLY A 830 -3.68 14.52 -8.99
C GLY A 830 -3.73 15.99 -9.43
N VAL A 831 -4.28 16.82 -8.56
CA VAL A 831 -4.38 18.28 -8.77
C VAL A 831 -3.00 18.97 -8.68
N ILE A 832 -2.03 18.28 -8.06
CA ILE A 832 -0.62 18.63 -8.01
C ILE A 832 0.16 17.72 -8.97
N TYR A 833 0.97 18.32 -9.83
CA TYR A 833 1.85 17.56 -10.71
C TYR A 833 3.29 18.06 -10.67
N ARG A 834 4.22 17.18 -10.36
CA ARG A 834 5.67 17.46 -10.31
C ARG A 834 6.41 16.53 -11.26
N PRO A 835 6.65 16.94 -12.51
CA PRO A 835 7.37 16.14 -13.49
C PRO A 835 8.74 15.65 -12.98
N GLU A 836 9.39 16.43 -12.11
CA GLU A 836 10.73 16.16 -11.57
C GLU A 836 10.74 14.93 -10.66
N THR A 837 9.63 14.62 -9.99
CA THR A 837 9.49 13.52 -9.03
C THR A 837 8.45 12.48 -9.46
N GLU A 838 7.95 12.54 -10.70
CA GLU A 838 6.80 11.78 -11.20
C GLU A 838 6.83 10.28 -10.84
N ARG A 839 7.98 9.60 -10.94
CA ARG A 839 8.09 8.18 -10.55
C ARG A 839 7.69 7.92 -9.10
N TRP A 840 8.02 8.84 -8.19
CA TRP A 840 7.81 8.67 -6.75
C TRP A 840 6.45 9.19 -6.30
N SER A 841 5.95 10.24 -6.94
CA SER A 841 4.71 10.92 -6.52
C SER A 841 3.48 10.56 -7.36
N HIS A 842 3.67 10.04 -8.58
CA HIS A 842 2.57 9.88 -9.55
C HIS A 842 2.55 8.51 -10.22
N TYR A 843 3.32 7.54 -9.74
CA TYR A 843 3.28 6.16 -10.20
C TYR A 843 3.17 5.18 -9.02
N SER A 844 2.29 4.20 -9.15
CA SER A 844 2.13 3.08 -8.20
C SER A 844 2.09 1.76 -8.95
N HIS A 845 2.43 0.65 -8.30
CA HIS A 845 2.19 -0.67 -8.89
C HIS A 845 0.70 -1.00 -8.85
N ALA A 846 0.25 -1.61 -9.94
CA ALA A 846 -1.12 -1.98 -10.20
C ALA A 846 -1.19 -3.30 -10.98
N THR A 847 -2.33 -3.98 -10.89
CA THR A 847 -2.69 -5.13 -11.71
C THR A 847 -3.89 -4.75 -12.57
N LEU A 848 -3.63 -4.20 -13.75
CA LEU A 848 -4.63 -3.52 -14.59
C LEU A 848 -5.95 -4.32 -14.83
N PRO A 849 -5.93 -5.62 -15.19
CA PRO A 849 -7.16 -6.38 -15.46
C PRO A 849 -7.90 -6.85 -14.20
N ASP A 850 -7.32 -6.64 -13.01
CA ASP A 850 -7.97 -6.89 -11.72
C ASP A 850 -8.42 -5.59 -11.05
N GLU A 851 -7.75 -4.47 -11.34
CA GLU A 851 -8.15 -3.13 -10.93
C GLU A 851 -9.39 -2.62 -11.69
N TYR A 852 -9.48 -2.86 -13.00
CA TYR A 852 -10.56 -2.36 -13.86
C TYR A 852 -11.24 -3.46 -14.69
N ASP A 853 -12.50 -3.22 -15.07
CA ASP A 853 -13.19 -4.02 -16.10
C ASP A 853 -12.83 -3.56 -17.51
N ALA A 854 -12.50 -2.28 -17.69
CA ALA A 854 -12.10 -1.72 -18.98
C ALA A 854 -11.13 -0.54 -18.80
N PHE A 855 -10.35 -0.24 -19.84
CA PHE A 855 -9.39 0.86 -19.83
C PHE A 855 -9.50 1.70 -21.11
N VAL A 856 -9.67 3.01 -20.94
CA VAL A 856 -9.77 3.98 -22.05
C VAL A 856 -8.44 4.70 -22.22
N TRP A 857 -7.90 4.63 -23.43
CA TRP A 857 -6.59 5.18 -23.75
C TRP A 857 -6.68 6.41 -24.64
N PHE A 858 -5.83 7.41 -24.34
CA PHE A 858 -5.51 8.54 -25.22
C PHE A 858 -4.00 8.71 -25.29
N ASP A 859 -3.40 8.60 -26.47
CA ASP A 859 -1.93 8.61 -26.59
C ASP A 859 -1.31 10.00 -26.31
N GLU A 860 -2.01 11.06 -26.72
CA GLU A 860 -1.64 12.44 -26.46
C GLU A 860 -2.85 13.23 -25.95
N THR A 861 -2.66 13.99 -24.88
CA THR A 861 -3.74 14.74 -24.22
C THR A 861 -3.44 16.22 -24.02
N ARG A 862 -4.46 17.00 -23.69
CA ARG A 862 -4.38 18.46 -23.50
C ARG A 862 -4.94 18.89 -22.15
N ALA A 863 -4.39 19.98 -21.62
CA ALA A 863 -4.93 20.60 -20.42
C ALA A 863 -6.37 21.09 -20.65
N VAL A 864 -7.24 20.94 -19.64
CA VAL A 864 -8.60 21.52 -19.65
C VAL A 864 -8.57 23.03 -19.86
N THR A 865 -9.68 23.58 -20.36
CA THR A 865 -9.81 25.05 -20.52
C THR A 865 -10.52 25.65 -19.31
N PRO A 866 -9.80 26.28 -18.35
CA PRO A 866 -10.44 26.80 -17.12
C PRO A 866 -11.35 27.99 -17.40
N VAL A 867 -12.44 28.10 -16.63
CA VAL A 867 -13.32 29.28 -16.64
C VAL A 867 -12.81 30.29 -15.60
N PRO A 868 -12.51 31.56 -15.97
CA PRO A 868 -11.86 32.52 -15.07
C PRO A 868 -12.63 32.75 -13.77
N THR A 869 -11.96 32.53 -12.63
CA THR A 869 -12.54 32.71 -11.28
C THR A 869 -11.44 33.17 -10.32
N ARG A 870 -11.75 34.08 -9.39
CA ARG A 870 -10.84 34.41 -8.28
C ARG A 870 -10.97 33.34 -7.19
N VAL A 871 -9.83 32.80 -6.74
CA VAL A 871 -9.77 32.00 -5.52
C VAL A 871 -10.30 32.84 -4.36
N ILE A 872 -11.26 32.30 -3.61
CA ILE A 872 -11.75 32.92 -2.38
C ILE A 872 -10.90 32.35 -1.24
N ALA A 873 -10.05 33.18 -0.63
CA ALA A 873 -9.21 32.78 0.50
C ALA A 873 -10.07 32.55 1.76
N GLY A 874 -9.78 31.48 2.52
CA GLY A 874 -10.35 31.24 3.84
C GLY A 874 -11.51 30.25 3.93
N GLU A 875 -11.73 29.40 2.93
CA GLU A 875 -12.61 28.22 3.07
C GLU A 875 -11.77 26.96 3.34
N ASP A 876 -12.37 26.02 4.07
CA ASP A 876 -11.87 24.69 4.50
C ASP A 876 -10.58 24.20 3.79
N GLU A 877 -9.53 23.92 4.58
CA GLU A 877 -8.20 23.55 4.08
C GLU A 877 -8.26 22.28 3.20
N THR A 878 -7.75 22.37 1.97
CA THR A 878 -7.93 21.37 0.91
C THR A 878 -6.79 20.36 0.84
N TYR A 879 -6.31 19.83 1.97
CA TYR A 879 -5.31 18.75 1.94
C TYR A 879 -5.98 17.36 1.94
N PRO A 880 -6.27 16.74 0.79
CA PRO A 880 -6.15 15.29 0.66
C PRO A 880 -4.68 14.91 0.74
N PHE A 881 -4.35 14.01 1.67
CA PHE A 881 -3.19 13.15 1.49
C PHE A 881 -3.62 12.07 0.49
N GLY A 882 -2.82 11.83 -0.54
CA GLY A 882 -3.00 10.72 -1.48
C GLY A 882 -3.13 11.15 -2.95
N LEU A 883 -2.02 11.72 -3.43
CA LEU A 883 -1.31 11.50 -4.70
C LEU A 883 -0.31 12.65 -4.89
#